data_AF-A0A5C3FEI1-F1
#
_entry.id   AF-A0A5C3FEI1-F1
#
_cell.length_a   1.000
_cell.length_b   1.000
_cell.length_c   1.000
_cell.angle_alpha   90.00
_cell.angle_beta   90.00
_cell.angle_gamma   90.00
#
_symmetry.space_group_name_H-M   'P 1'
#
loop_
_entity.id
_entity.type
_entity.pdbx_description
1 polymer ?
#
loop_
_entity_poly.entity_id
_entity_poly.type
_entity_poly.pdbx_seq_one_letter_code
_entity_poly.pdbx_strand_id
1 'polypeptide(L)'
;MVPRISLQDTYKPPGDLDAWNISLFPQDLYQLFAASTPVQLVNHAPNPIIKDHDTFKDWVYLAQCTVMLKVPPQFKTPLLEAFKNKSLVIDPSPWPTAFIIGSQLISTKYLVDALEATGCKSVRAQAYGMKQPLSLPHIGFNLGNTNHHLASLNNFDLGKNYSDPLINLLKPKNPHLPGIQLYPMLLPIGEDYGSVNMSITHEGEVYRIKAYPRLIHHLKAQAERTRLGGIRLEVTVQARTLQEAIRKVSHTPFLNANEFLNPSFPLTKPYQLQVKGIGKEQYLTNARDMLAKADSKGIFTGHDHNPATKEAQRIVMDLFNSLGWNSGRRRPTSFKAADPWWEEVTALNVQLQDVSEPPAISLDHIQGVPATSKLFKAVRNQLPCHNCYYLGPMYNLDGGQGQFRVRCRRCRATLNQHKFRAYLARLLDDKKVTLDLEAFNIRPPPPPQLNRTLPGEAPLPDVLSEDEELEGMEEEEEMVPSDHDMLISEDEDQDFNLPPSDEDELAEDEVHLSSDEEEQPAPAIRRSTRASRARISLADLDMEDETDAGPQQALPPIKASTSAPVKPKTKAPPKRQARLGDQAALRPYVLIEVPHTPDNRPRVVLRMTESPEPTPQAESEDVTMEDPQAELDLQRQEEQELRQQQEAEKREAQAALDKHREEQALIQAEAARLKHKQSEARAAEMAAEQRKRDLATLKETKMKALRLKEAMEQEKLKRQLEQEKAKDLKRAKEVQLEKQRRVDRAKAKGGSPNVSFTLPEKYKAPGRPDLLPLGGGLALTSKETILKDFHFIKTNNSVLGDGNCQFRVMSQHLYGTQAMHALVRQKVVSHLRANPSLILHFAAAGDSHLSAEEYLQEMAKNKTWGDEITLAAMAEAYRCSIFVLSCITPASSTQRKYITSIYPDGAQGPHYGFYYVQNSRHYMPLYF
;
A
#
# COMPACT_ATOMS: atom_id res chain seq x y z
N MET A 1 -41.56 -7.65 -14.24
CA MET A 1 -41.59 -7.82 -12.77
C MET A 1 -40.35 -7.17 -12.19
N VAL A 2 -40.43 -6.49 -11.04
CA VAL A 2 -39.23 -6.01 -10.32
C VAL A 2 -38.82 -7.09 -9.31
N PRO A 3 -37.56 -7.53 -9.26
CA PRO A 3 -37.12 -8.51 -8.26
C PRO A 3 -37.19 -7.87 -6.86
N ARG A 4 -37.83 -8.57 -5.91
CA ARG A 4 -37.76 -8.21 -4.49
C ARG A 4 -36.35 -8.47 -3.99
N ILE A 5 -35.52 -7.43 -3.93
CA ILE A 5 -34.21 -7.48 -3.28
C ILE A 5 -34.43 -7.88 -1.81
N SER A 6 -33.79 -8.97 -1.38
CA SER A 6 -33.82 -9.37 0.03
C SER A 6 -33.08 -8.34 0.86
N LEU A 7 -33.72 -7.86 1.94
CA LEU A 7 -33.08 -6.98 2.92
C LEU A 7 -31.87 -7.64 3.62
N GLN A 8 -31.71 -8.97 3.50
CA GLN A 8 -30.53 -9.68 4.00
C GLN A 8 -29.32 -9.56 3.07
N ASP A 9 -29.52 -9.24 1.78
CA ASP A 9 -28.41 -9.09 0.84
C ASP A 9 -27.78 -7.70 0.86
N THR A 10 -28.55 -6.69 1.22
CA THR A 10 -28.12 -5.28 1.22
C THR A 10 -27.14 -4.96 2.34
N TYR A 11 -27.23 -5.67 3.46
CA TYR A 11 -26.33 -5.52 4.61
C TYR A 11 -25.23 -6.58 4.56
N LYS A 12 -23.96 -6.14 4.62
CA LYS A 12 -22.81 -7.05 4.62
C LYS A 12 -22.05 -6.90 5.94
N PRO A 13 -21.98 -7.95 6.79
CA PRO A 13 -21.31 -7.86 8.09
C PRO A 13 -19.81 -7.61 7.93
N PRO A 14 -19.14 -6.98 8.93
CA PRO A 14 -17.70 -6.75 8.88
C PRO A 14 -16.89 -8.05 8.78
N GLY A 15 -15.72 -7.97 8.15
CA GLY A 15 -14.82 -9.10 7.96
C GLY A 15 -13.63 -9.09 8.93
N ASP A 16 -13.12 -7.89 9.27
CA ASP A 16 -11.97 -7.72 10.15
C ASP A 16 -12.09 -6.48 11.06
N LEU A 17 -11.28 -6.44 12.12
CA LEU A 17 -11.08 -5.31 13.01
C LEU A 17 -9.69 -4.72 12.75
N ASP A 18 -9.60 -3.47 12.28
CA ASP A 18 -8.30 -2.82 12.04
C ASP A 18 -7.80 -2.04 13.26
N ALA A 19 -8.68 -1.30 13.93
CA ALA A 19 -8.33 -0.49 15.09
C ALA A 19 -9.47 -0.40 16.11
N TRP A 20 -9.12 -0.13 17.36
CA TRP A 20 -10.06 0.16 18.44
C TRP A 20 -9.44 1.07 19.50
N ASN A 21 -10.27 1.95 20.05
CA ASN A 21 -9.94 2.76 21.23
C ASN A 21 -11.05 2.54 22.26
N ILE A 22 -10.71 1.98 23.43
CA ILE A 22 -11.67 1.63 24.48
C ILE A 22 -11.24 2.20 25.83
N SER A 23 -12.21 2.67 26.61
CA SER A 23 -12.01 3.06 28.00
C SER A 23 -12.40 1.92 28.95
N LEU A 24 -11.54 1.72 29.95
CA LEU A 24 -11.48 0.55 30.83
C LEU A 24 -11.21 1.01 32.27
N PHE A 25 -11.71 0.26 33.25
CA PHE A 25 -11.21 0.35 34.62
C PHE A 25 -9.83 -0.35 34.71
N PRO A 26 -8.98 -0.05 35.71
CA PRO A 26 -7.66 -0.71 35.85
C PRO A 26 -7.75 -2.24 35.83
N GLN A 27 -8.74 -2.82 36.49
CA GLN A 27 -8.93 -4.27 36.58
C GLN A 27 -9.38 -4.91 35.25
N ASP A 28 -9.97 -4.14 34.33
CA ASP A 28 -10.26 -4.62 32.98
C ASP A 28 -8.97 -4.82 32.15
N LEU A 29 -7.83 -4.23 32.55
CA LEU A 29 -6.53 -4.49 31.89
C LEU A 29 -6.12 -5.97 32.01
N TYR A 30 -6.57 -6.69 33.05
CA TYR A 30 -6.34 -8.13 33.17
C TYR A 30 -7.10 -8.97 32.14
N GLN A 31 -8.06 -8.38 31.42
CA GLN A 31 -8.71 -9.03 30.28
C GLN A 31 -7.81 -8.95 29.03
N LEU A 32 -7.10 -7.82 28.85
CA LEU A 32 -6.14 -7.61 27.76
C LEU A 32 -4.79 -8.33 27.99
N PHE A 33 -4.33 -8.40 29.24
CA PHE A 33 -2.97 -8.78 29.61
C PHE A 33 -2.94 -9.68 30.85
N ALA A 34 -2.07 -10.69 30.86
CA ALA A 34 -1.85 -11.45 32.08
C ALA A 34 -1.17 -10.56 33.15
N ALA A 35 -1.39 -10.85 34.43
CA ALA A 35 -0.84 -10.05 35.54
C ALA A 35 0.70 -9.92 35.51
N SER A 36 1.39 -10.93 34.97
CA SER A 36 2.83 -10.98 34.75
C SER A 36 3.31 -10.37 33.43
N THR A 37 2.42 -10.00 32.50
CA THR A 37 2.80 -9.42 31.20
C THR A 37 3.58 -8.12 31.41
N PRO A 38 4.79 -7.98 30.82
CA PRO A 38 5.57 -6.77 30.93
C PRO A 38 4.97 -5.65 30.07
N VAL A 39 4.91 -4.44 30.63
CA VAL A 39 4.47 -3.21 29.96
C VAL A 39 5.55 -2.15 30.16
N GLN A 40 5.86 -1.39 29.10
CA GLN A 40 6.88 -0.35 29.13
C GLN A 40 6.24 1.00 29.46
N LEU A 41 6.74 1.71 30.46
CA LEU A 41 6.32 3.09 30.74
C LEU A 41 6.76 4.01 29.60
N VAL A 42 5.86 4.87 29.13
CA VAL A 42 6.07 5.65 27.89
C VAL A 42 6.91 6.89 28.15
N ASN A 43 8.03 7.00 27.43
CA ASN A 43 8.90 8.17 27.42
C ASN A 43 8.69 9.11 26.23
N HIS A 44 8.19 8.60 25.10
CA HIS A 44 7.84 9.39 23.93
C HIS A 44 6.39 9.14 23.52
N ALA A 45 5.57 10.19 23.47
CA ALA A 45 4.22 10.10 22.91
C ALA A 45 4.30 9.80 21.40
N PRO A 46 3.43 8.92 20.85
CA PRO A 46 3.48 8.54 19.44
C PRO A 46 3.28 9.76 18.51
N ASN A 47 4.08 9.81 17.44
CA ASN A 47 4.00 10.84 16.39
C ASN A 47 3.87 10.17 15.01
N PRO A 48 2.73 10.31 14.30
CA PRO A 48 1.53 11.04 14.70
C PRO A 48 0.83 10.45 15.94
N ILE A 49 0.13 11.32 16.67
CA ILE A 49 -0.78 10.91 17.75
C ILE A 49 -1.85 9.99 17.17
N ILE A 50 -2.16 8.90 17.89
CA ILE A 50 -3.19 7.94 17.50
C ILE A 50 -4.56 8.63 17.49
N LYS A 51 -5.28 8.51 16.37
CA LYS A 51 -6.59 9.15 16.19
C LYS A 51 -7.62 8.54 17.16
N ASP A 52 -8.26 9.40 17.95
CA ASP A 52 -9.28 9.03 18.93
C ASP A 52 -10.35 10.14 19.04
N HIS A 53 -11.29 10.01 19.98
CA HIS A 53 -12.21 11.09 20.36
C HIS A 53 -11.45 12.22 21.08
N ASP A 54 -11.80 13.49 20.81
CA ASP A 54 -11.02 14.65 21.26
C ASP A 54 -10.87 14.76 22.79
N THR A 55 -11.82 14.21 23.56
CA THR A 55 -11.75 14.04 25.03
C THR A 55 -10.45 13.37 25.51
N PHE A 56 -9.85 12.49 24.70
CA PHE A 56 -8.64 11.73 25.03
C PHE A 56 -7.35 12.31 24.42
N LYS A 57 -7.46 13.42 23.66
CA LYS A 57 -6.34 14.03 22.92
C LYS A 57 -5.15 14.31 23.84
N ASP A 58 -5.40 15.13 24.86
CA ASP A 58 -4.37 15.66 25.76
C ASP A 58 -4.07 14.74 26.97
N TRP A 59 -4.68 13.54 27.02
CA TRP A 59 -4.35 12.50 28.00
C TRP A 59 -2.89 12.03 27.87
N VAL A 60 -2.32 11.59 28.99
CA VAL A 60 -0.92 11.17 29.10
C VAL A 60 -0.79 9.73 28.68
N TYR A 61 0.08 9.43 27.72
CA TYR A 61 0.51 8.06 27.43
C TYR A 61 1.33 7.55 28.62
N LEU A 62 0.79 6.57 29.33
CA LEU A 62 1.35 6.01 30.57
C LEU A 62 2.25 4.81 30.29
N ALA A 63 1.72 3.83 29.54
CA ALA A 63 2.39 2.59 29.25
C ALA A 63 2.08 2.07 27.83
N GLN A 64 2.93 1.18 27.32
CA GLN A 64 2.78 0.52 26.03
C GLN A 64 3.12 -0.97 26.11
N CYS A 65 2.40 -1.77 25.32
CA CYS A 65 2.64 -3.19 25.09
C CYS A 65 2.22 -3.51 23.64
N THR A 66 1.29 -4.44 23.43
CA THR A 66 0.60 -4.58 22.12
C THR A 66 -0.42 -3.46 21.84
N VAL A 67 -0.71 -2.63 22.84
CA VAL A 67 -1.60 -1.46 22.78
C VAL A 67 -0.94 -0.28 23.51
N MET A 68 -1.36 0.95 23.19
CA MET A 68 -1.01 2.13 23.99
C MET A 68 -2.04 2.34 25.11
N LEU A 69 -1.57 2.63 26.32
CA LEU A 69 -2.42 2.95 27.48
C LEU A 69 -2.26 4.43 27.85
N LYS A 70 -3.37 5.18 27.92
CA LYS A 70 -3.41 6.57 28.38
C LYS A 70 -4.21 6.74 29.67
N VAL A 71 -3.87 7.77 30.46
CA VAL A 71 -4.62 8.21 31.66
C VAL A 71 -4.91 9.71 31.64
N PRO A 72 -5.92 10.19 32.39
CA PRO A 72 -6.20 11.62 32.53
C PRO A 72 -5.00 12.39 33.12
N PRO A 73 -4.70 13.63 32.68
CA PRO A 73 -3.48 14.35 33.06
C PRO A 73 -3.26 14.53 34.56
N GLN A 74 -4.32 14.68 35.35
CA GLN A 74 -4.24 14.85 36.81
C GLN A 74 -3.63 13.64 37.54
N PHE A 75 -3.56 12.46 36.90
CA PHE A 75 -2.92 11.28 37.49
C PHE A 75 -1.42 11.17 37.21
N LYS A 76 -0.82 12.05 36.39
CA LYS A 76 0.63 11.97 36.06
C LYS A 76 1.50 12.05 37.31
N THR A 77 1.34 13.08 38.14
CA THR A 77 2.15 13.25 39.36
C THR A 77 1.85 12.19 40.43
N PRO A 78 0.58 11.88 40.78
CA PRO A 78 0.28 10.81 41.73
C PRO A 78 0.80 9.43 41.32
N LEU A 79 0.80 9.10 40.01
CA LEU A 79 1.35 7.81 39.55
C LEU A 79 2.88 7.77 39.62
N LEU A 80 3.57 8.88 39.33
CA LEU A 80 5.02 8.98 39.52
C LEU A 80 5.40 8.77 40.99
N GLU A 81 4.67 9.40 41.92
CA GLU A 81 4.82 9.22 43.36
C GLU A 81 4.50 7.77 43.80
N ALA A 82 3.40 7.18 43.32
CA ALA A 82 3.02 5.81 43.64
C ALA A 82 4.03 4.76 43.14
N PHE A 83 4.75 5.04 42.04
CA PHE A 83 5.86 4.20 41.57
C PHE A 83 7.15 4.46 42.37
N LYS A 84 7.53 5.71 42.65
CA LYS A 84 8.70 6.03 43.50
C LYS A 84 8.56 5.43 44.91
N ASN A 85 7.38 5.49 45.50
CA ASN A 85 7.05 4.89 46.81
C ASN A 85 7.10 3.35 46.82
N LYS A 86 7.09 2.71 45.64
CA LYS A 86 7.32 1.27 45.43
C LYS A 86 8.72 0.99 44.86
N SER A 87 9.69 1.86 45.17
CA SER A 87 11.11 1.77 44.83
C SER A 87 11.46 1.82 43.33
N LEU A 88 10.59 2.36 42.47
CA LEU A 88 10.90 2.55 41.04
C LEU A 88 11.69 3.85 40.81
N VAL A 89 12.91 3.73 40.27
CA VAL A 89 13.75 4.89 39.91
C VAL A 89 13.35 5.39 38.52
N ILE A 90 12.48 6.39 38.48
CA ILE A 90 11.96 7.02 37.25
C ILE A 90 11.89 8.53 37.40
N ASP A 91 11.99 9.29 36.31
CA ASP A 91 11.82 10.76 36.34
C ASP A 91 10.81 11.28 35.31
N PRO A 92 10.05 12.34 35.65
CA PRO A 92 8.92 12.85 34.87
C PRO A 92 9.35 13.35 33.49
N SER A 93 8.63 12.95 32.44
CA SER A 93 8.82 13.56 31.12
C SER A 93 8.47 15.06 31.17
N PRO A 94 9.30 15.97 30.63
CA PRO A 94 8.94 17.38 30.50
C PRO A 94 7.80 17.60 29.50
N TRP A 95 7.56 16.63 28.60
CA TRP A 95 6.42 16.64 27.69
C TRP A 95 5.13 16.26 28.42
N PRO A 96 4.06 17.07 28.36
CA PRO A 96 2.82 16.80 29.09
C PRO A 96 2.22 15.42 28.80
N THR A 97 2.23 15.00 27.53
CA THR A 97 1.58 13.77 27.05
C THR A 97 2.42 12.50 27.15
N ALA A 98 3.68 12.58 27.58
CA ALA A 98 4.51 11.41 27.91
C ALA A 98 4.69 11.28 29.42
N PHE A 99 4.97 10.08 29.93
CA PHE A 99 5.01 9.83 31.37
C PHE A 99 6.39 10.10 31.98
N ILE A 100 7.44 9.44 31.49
CA ILE A 100 8.81 9.49 32.03
C ILE A 100 9.86 9.93 31.00
N ILE A 101 11.12 10.10 31.41
CA ILE A 101 12.26 10.33 30.51
C ILE A 101 12.95 9.02 30.11
N GLY A 102 13.28 8.17 31.09
CA GLY A 102 13.94 6.89 30.89
C GLY A 102 13.04 5.80 30.29
N SER A 103 13.62 4.67 29.90
CA SER A 103 12.87 3.49 29.45
C SER A 103 12.76 2.47 30.59
N GLN A 104 11.57 2.33 31.16
CA GLN A 104 11.31 1.43 32.30
C GLN A 104 10.26 0.36 31.92
N LEU A 105 10.52 -0.90 32.27
CA LEU A 105 9.56 -2.00 32.19
C LEU A 105 8.99 -2.30 33.59
N ILE A 106 7.69 -2.59 33.67
CA ILE A 106 6.99 -3.05 34.88
C ILE A 106 6.01 -4.18 34.51
N SER A 107 5.49 -4.93 35.47
CA SER A 107 4.41 -5.89 35.20
C SER A 107 3.05 -5.20 35.13
N THR A 108 2.10 -5.80 34.40
CA THR A 108 0.70 -5.36 34.36
C THR A 108 0.11 -5.23 35.76
N LYS A 109 0.39 -6.18 36.67
CA LYS A 109 -0.05 -6.07 38.07
C LYS A 109 0.52 -4.83 38.76
N TYR A 110 1.81 -4.56 38.62
CA TYR A 110 2.44 -3.39 39.28
C TYR A 110 1.88 -2.06 38.75
N LEU A 111 1.52 -2.00 37.46
CA LEU A 111 0.77 -0.89 36.87
C LEU A 111 -0.64 -0.74 37.47
N VAL A 112 -1.42 -1.83 37.53
CA VAL A 112 -2.78 -1.84 38.08
C VAL A 112 -2.78 -1.45 39.56
N ASP A 113 -1.90 -2.04 40.36
CA ASP A 113 -1.73 -1.74 41.79
C ASP A 113 -1.32 -0.27 42.06
N ALA A 114 -0.85 0.48 41.05
CA ALA A 114 -0.55 1.91 41.16
C ALA A 114 -1.72 2.78 40.68
N LEU A 115 -2.46 2.33 39.65
CA LEU A 115 -3.70 2.96 39.20
C LEU A 115 -4.79 2.91 40.29
N GLU A 116 -4.94 1.78 40.98
CA GLU A 116 -5.88 1.66 42.10
C GLU A 116 -5.46 2.52 43.30
N ALA A 117 -4.19 2.47 43.69
CA ALA A 117 -3.65 3.26 44.80
C ALA A 117 -3.75 4.79 44.59
N THR A 118 -3.77 5.24 43.34
CA THR A 118 -4.00 6.66 42.98
C THR A 118 -5.47 7.01 42.72
N GLY A 119 -6.39 6.05 42.85
CA GLY A 119 -7.81 6.25 42.56
C GLY A 119 -8.13 6.48 41.07
N CYS A 120 -7.24 6.08 40.16
CA CYS A 120 -7.37 6.28 38.72
C CYS A 120 -8.41 5.33 38.12
N LYS A 121 -9.66 5.78 37.98
CA LYS A 121 -10.78 4.94 37.51
C LYS A 121 -10.85 4.72 36.00
N SER A 122 -10.00 5.37 35.20
CA SER A 122 -10.15 5.42 33.74
C SER A 122 -8.83 5.27 33.01
N VAL A 123 -8.64 4.15 32.32
CA VAL A 123 -7.54 3.90 31.38
C VAL A 123 -8.09 3.88 29.96
N ARG A 124 -7.44 4.56 29.02
CA ARG A 124 -7.77 4.52 27.58
C ARG A 124 -6.79 3.61 26.87
N ALA A 125 -7.24 2.43 26.44
CA ALA A 125 -6.46 1.49 25.65
C ALA A 125 -6.70 1.74 24.15
N GLN A 126 -5.62 1.84 23.37
CA GLN A 126 -5.64 2.16 21.93
C GLN A 126 -4.82 1.12 21.16
N ALA A 127 -5.44 0.44 20.20
CA ALA A 127 -4.79 -0.53 19.30
C ALA A 127 -5.13 -0.21 17.84
N TYR A 128 -4.17 -0.40 16.94
CA TYR A 128 -4.31 -0.02 15.53
C TYR A 128 -3.52 -0.94 14.60
N GLY A 129 -3.98 -1.07 13.35
CA GLY A 129 -3.29 -1.80 12.30
C GLY A 129 -3.52 -3.32 12.29
N MET A 130 -4.33 -3.86 13.22
CA MET A 130 -4.44 -5.29 13.52
C MET A 130 -4.93 -6.15 12.35
N LYS A 131 -5.91 -5.64 11.59
CA LYS A 131 -6.58 -6.32 10.45
C LYS A 131 -7.04 -7.74 10.80
N GLN A 132 -7.40 -7.98 12.06
CA GLN A 132 -7.70 -9.32 12.56
C GLN A 132 -9.09 -9.76 12.06
N PRO A 133 -9.21 -10.89 11.34
CA PRO A 133 -10.50 -11.42 10.93
C PRO A 133 -11.43 -11.66 12.14
N LEU A 134 -12.68 -11.24 12.04
CA LEU A 134 -13.68 -11.42 13.11
C LEU A 134 -14.10 -12.89 13.31
N SER A 135 -13.66 -13.78 12.43
CA SER A 135 -13.81 -15.24 12.55
C SER A 135 -12.75 -15.90 13.44
N LEU A 136 -11.65 -15.19 13.74
CA LEU A 136 -10.69 -15.63 14.75
C LEU A 136 -11.14 -15.12 16.13
N PRO A 137 -10.89 -15.86 17.23
CA PRO A 137 -11.14 -15.34 18.56
C PRO A 137 -10.34 -14.06 18.78
N HIS A 138 -11.04 -12.94 18.92
CA HIS A 138 -10.53 -11.85 19.73
C HIS A 138 -10.35 -12.39 21.16
N ILE A 139 -9.36 -11.84 21.87
CA ILE A 139 -9.03 -12.15 23.27
C ILE A 139 -10.33 -12.37 24.06
N GLY A 140 -10.46 -13.49 24.78
CA GLY A 140 -11.73 -14.23 25.06
C GLY A 140 -12.85 -13.55 25.87
N PHE A 141 -13.15 -12.30 25.58
CA PHE A 141 -14.15 -11.41 26.16
C PHE A 141 -14.59 -10.39 25.09
N ASN A 142 -15.65 -9.63 25.35
CA ASN A 142 -16.09 -8.57 24.44
C ASN A 142 -15.28 -7.29 24.72
N LEU A 143 -14.51 -6.79 23.74
CA LEU A 143 -13.68 -5.60 23.93
C LEU A 143 -14.52 -4.37 24.33
N GLY A 144 -14.16 -3.75 25.45
CA GLY A 144 -14.83 -2.59 26.04
C GLY A 144 -15.82 -2.96 27.14
N ASN A 145 -15.82 -2.22 28.25
CA ASN A 145 -16.68 -2.47 29.40
C ASN A 145 -17.94 -1.57 29.31
N THR A 146 -19.14 -2.17 29.26
CA THR A 146 -20.41 -1.42 29.20
C THR A 146 -20.63 -0.50 30.39
N ASN A 147 -20.10 -0.86 31.56
CA ASN A 147 -20.32 -0.16 32.82
C ASN A 147 -19.32 1.00 33.02
N HIS A 148 -18.31 1.13 32.16
CA HIS A 148 -17.39 2.26 32.20
C HIS A 148 -18.09 3.55 31.71
N HIS A 149 -17.99 4.62 32.50
CA HIS A 149 -18.71 5.89 32.27
C HIS A 149 -18.37 6.57 30.93
N LEU A 150 -17.14 6.39 30.41
CA LEU A 150 -16.73 6.90 29.08
C LEU A 150 -16.97 5.90 27.93
N ALA A 151 -17.67 4.77 28.15
CA ALA A 151 -17.80 3.72 27.13
C ALA A 151 -18.50 4.18 25.83
N SER A 152 -19.40 5.15 25.89
CA SER A 152 -20.00 5.77 24.69
C SER A 152 -18.99 6.49 23.78
N LEU A 153 -17.81 6.82 24.30
CA LEU A 153 -16.71 7.43 23.53
C LEU A 153 -15.72 6.38 22.98
N ASN A 154 -15.97 5.09 23.21
CA ASN A 154 -15.21 4.00 22.57
C ASN A 154 -15.46 4.01 21.05
N ASN A 155 -14.41 3.75 20.28
CA ASN A 155 -14.44 3.77 18.81
C ASN A 155 -13.86 2.46 18.26
N PHE A 156 -14.49 1.90 17.24
CA PHE A 156 -14.06 0.67 16.56
C PHE A 156 -14.03 0.90 15.04
N ASP A 157 -12.97 0.44 14.37
CA ASP A 157 -12.72 0.62 12.94
C ASP A 157 -12.78 -0.75 12.23
N LEU A 158 -13.92 -1.02 11.60
CA LEU A 158 -14.30 -2.34 11.10
C LEU A 158 -14.16 -2.43 9.57
N GLY A 159 -13.41 -3.42 9.09
CA GLY A 159 -13.02 -3.57 7.69
C GLY A 159 -13.81 -4.62 6.90
N LYS A 160 -13.85 -4.44 5.57
CA LYS A 160 -14.25 -5.47 4.60
C LYS A 160 -13.53 -5.31 3.26
N ASN A 161 -13.03 -6.43 2.74
CA ASN A 161 -12.30 -6.51 1.47
C ASN A 161 -13.21 -7.07 0.34
N TYR A 162 -13.14 -6.45 -0.84
CA TYR A 162 -13.77 -6.87 -2.09
C TYR A 162 -12.68 -7.12 -3.12
N SER A 163 -12.70 -8.25 -3.84
CA SER A 163 -11.64 -8.61 -4.80
C SER A 163 -12.04 -8.30 -6.24
N ASP A 164 -11.07 -7.85 -7.03
CA ASP A 164 -11.15 -7.51 -8.46
C ASP A 164 -9.75 -7.81 -9.05
N PRO A 165 -9.61 -8.25 -10.31
CA PRO A 165 -8.30 -8.32 -10.98
C PRO A 165 -7.57 -6.97 -11.11
N LEU A 166 -8.30 -5.84 -11.16
CA LEU A 166 -7.75 -4.49 -11.34
C LEU A 166 -7.58 -3.75 -10.01
N ILE A 167 -6.67 -2.78 -9.97
CA ILE A 167 -6.50 -1.86 -8.84
C ILE A 167 -7.56 -0.76 -8.98
N ASN A 168 -8.66 -0.87 -8.24
CA ASN A 168 -9.79 0.05 -8.30
C ASN A 168 -9.49 1.35 -7.53
N LEU A 169 -9.18 2.43 -8.24
CA LEU A 169 -9.12 3.78 -7.69
C LEU A 169 -10.52 4.40 -7.64
N LEU A 170 -10.80 5.26 -6.65
CA LEU A 170 -12.13 5.79 -6.38
C LEU A 170 -12.18 7.33 -6.40
N LYS A 171 -13.32 7.89 -6.82
CA LYS A 171 -13.58 9.35 -6.90
C LYS A 171 -15.06 9.64 -6.61
N PRO A 172 -15.41 10.57 -5.71
CA PRO A 172 -16.82 10.88 -5.44
C PRO A 172 -17.45 11.63 -6.63
N LYS A 173 -18.67 11.24 -7.04
CA LYS A 173 -19.45 12.00 -8.04
C LYS A 173 -19.79 13.42 -7.56
N ASN A 174 -20.02 13.57 -6.25
CA ASN A 174 -20.39 14.82 -5.61
C ASN A 174 -19.26 15.30 -4.68
N PRO A 175 -18.11 15.77 -5.21
CA PRO A 175 -16.91 16.08 -4.42
C PRO A 175 -17.08 17.28 -3.47
N HIS A 176 -18.16 18.05 -3.61
CA HIS A 176 -18.48 19.22 -2.79
C HIS A 176 -19.31 18.90 -1.54
N LEU A 177 -19.73 17.64 -1.33
CA LEU A 177 -20.51 17.28 -0.14
C LEU A 177 -19.66 17.40 1.15
N PRO A 178 -20.20 18.01 2.23
CA PRO A 178 -19.54 18.08 3.51
C PRO A 178 -19.12 16.70 4.04
N GLY A 179 -17.92 16.63 4.62
CA GLY A 179 -17.39 15.40 5.20
C GLY A 179 -16.79 14.39 4.20
N ILE A 180 -16.79 14.68 2.90
CA ILE A 180 -16.04 13.91 1.90
C ILE A 180 -14.61 14.47 1.75
N GLN A 181 -13.61 13.60 1.68
CA GLN A 181 -12.22 13.95 1.38
C GLN A 181 -11.59 12.92 0.43
N LEU A 182 -11.17 13.39 -0.74
CA LEU A 182 -10.46 12.64 -1.78
C LEU A 182 -8.94 12.72 -1.57
N TYR A 183 -8.25 11.59 -1.76
CA TYR A 183 -6.80 11.45 -1.73
C TYR A 183 -6.34 10.80 -3.05
N PRO A 184 -5.90 11.59 -4.05
CA PRO A 184 -5.36 11.07 -5.30
C PRO A 184 -4.22 10.08 -5.07
N MET A 185 -4.10 9.08 -5.95
CA MET A 185 -3.10 8.02 -5.92
C MET A 185 -2.69 7.61 -7.34
N LEU A 186 -1.52 6.98 -7.47
CA LEU A 186 -0.98 6.46 -8.73
C LEU A 186 -0.82 7.55 -9.81
N LEU A 187 -0.33 8.73 -9.42
CA LEU A 187 0.02 9.77 -10.39
C LEU A 187 1.12 9.28 -11.37
N PRO A 188 1.07 9.69 -12.65
CA PRO A 188 -0.03 10.42 -13.32
C PRO A 188 -1.29 9.58 -13.60
N ILE A 189 -1.20 8.27 -13.86
CA ILE A 189 -2.31 7.44 -14.39
C ILE A 189 -3.61 7.44 -13.57
N GLY A 190 -3.57 7.88 -12.31
CA GLY A 190 -4.72 7.99 -11.43
C GLY A 190 -5.75 9.07 -11.77
N GLU A 191 -5.41 10.15 -12.49
CA GLU A 191 -6.38 11.21 -12.90
C GLU A 191 -7.27 11.74 -11.74
N ASP A 192 -6.63 12.11 -10.63
CA ASP A 192 -7.22 12.45 -9.32
C ASP A 192 -8.03 11.34 -8.61
N TYR A 193 -8.25 10.14 -9.19
CA TYR A 193 -8.82 9.01 -8.46
C TYR A 193 -7.84 8.50 -7.38
N GLY A 194 -8.36 7.85 -6.33
CA GLY A 194 -7.53 7.24 -5.30
C GLY A 194 -8.33 6.67 -4.14
N SER A 195 -8.09 7.18 -2.93
CA SER A 195 -8.87 6.85 -1.72
C SER A 195 -9.88 7.94 -1.39
N VAL A 196 -11.03 7.57 -0.83
CA VAL A 196 -12.09 8.50 -0.42
C VAL A 196 -12.47 8.24 1.04
N ASN A 197 -12.31 9.25 1.89
CA ASN A 197 -12.93 9.27 3.22
C ASN A 197 -14.27 10.00 3.14
N MET A 198 -15.27 9.54 3.89
CA MET A 198 -16.61 10.10 3.95
C MET A 198 -17.13 10.08 5.38
N SER A 199 -17.96 11.05 5.76
CA SER A 199 -18.69 11.05 7.03
C SER A 199 -20.19 11.05 6.72
N ILE A 200 -20.91 10.06 7.26
CA ILE A 200 -22.34 9.87 7.02
C ILE A 200 -23.05 9.81 8.38
N THR A 201 -24.02 10.69 8.58
CA THR A 201 -24.85 10.68 9.79
C THR A 201 -26.08 9.79 9.57
N HIS A 202 -26.35 8.88 10.50
CA HIS A 202 -27.48 7.97 10.45
C HIS A 202 -27.97 7.67 11.87
N GLU A 203 -29.28 7.80 12.12
CA GLU A 203 -29.90 7.63 13.45
C GLU A 203 -29.29 8.52 14.55
N GLY A 204 -28.76 9.69 14.16
CA GLY A 204 -28.06 10.64 15.04
C GLY A 204 -26.56 10.34 15.25
N GLU A 205 -26.10 9.14 14.88
CA GLU A 205 -24.71 8.70 14.99
C GLU A 205 -23.89 9.05 13.75
N VAL A 206 -22.60 9.38 13.91
CA VAL A 206 -21.70 9.72 12.80
C VAL A 206 -20.77 8.54 12.46
N TYR A 207 -21.00 7.94 11.30
CA TYR A 207 -20.18 6.87 10.75
C TYR A 207 -19.10 7.46 9.84
N ARG A 208 -17.84 7.04 10.02
CA ARG A 208 -16.71 7.47 9.18
C ARG A 208 -16.31 6.33 8.25
N ILE A 209 -16.63 6.46 6.97
CA ILE A 209 -16.36 5.47 5.94
C ILE A 209 -15.03 5.81 5.27
N LYS A 210 -14.16 4.82 5.08
CA LYS A 210 -12.98 4.93 4.19
C LYS A 210 -13.13 3.90 3.07
N ALA A 211 -13.12 4.36 1.82
CA ALA A 211 -13.14 3.51 0.64
C ALA A 211 -11.82 3.67 -0.12
N TYR A 212 -11.07 2.59 -0.29
CA TYR A 212 -9.73 2.68 -0.88
C TYR A 212 -9.26 1.41 -1.62
N PRO A 213 -8.24 1.48 -2.49
CA PRO A 213 -7.78 0.33 -3.27
C PRO A 213 -7.06 -0.70 -2.40
N ARG A 214 -7.29 -2.00 -2.62
CA ARG A 214 -6.66 -3.07 -1.83
C ARG A 214 -5.13 -3.08 -1.89
N LEU A 215 -4.53 -2.49 -2.94
CA LEU A 215 -3.10 -2.16 -3.00
C LEU A 215 -2.60 -1.54 -1.68
N ILE A 216 -3.31 -0.58 -1.10
CA ILE A 216 -2.91 0.12 0.13
C ILE A 216 -3.02 -0.78 1.36
N HIS A 217 -3.98 -1.71 1.38
CA HIS A 217 -4.09 -2.71 2.44
C HIS A 217 -2.89 -3.66 2.39
N HIS A 218 -2.48 -4.10 1.19
CA HIS A 218 -1.27 -4.91 0.99
C HIS A 218 0.02 -4.16 1.34
N LEU A 219 0.19 -2.90 0.88
CA LEU A 219 1.36 -2.07 1.22
C LEU A 219 1.50 -1.83 2.73
N LYS A 220 0.39 -1.56 3.44
CA LYS A 220 0.38 -1.35 4.90
C LYS A 220 0.65 -2.62 5.71
N ALA A 221 0.31 -3.80 5.19
CA ALA A 221 0.41 -5.07 5.90
C ALA A 221 1.60 -5.95 5.45
N GLN A 222 2.33 -5.54 4.40
CA GLN A 222 3.31 -6.37 3.67
C GLN A 222 2.77 -7.75 3.24
N ALA A 223 1.44 -7.86 3.09
CA ALA A 223 0.73 -9.11 2.83
C ALA A 223 0.84 -9.56 1.36
N GLU A 224 0.65 -10.86 1.11
CA GLU A 224 0.97 -11.59 -0.13
C GLU A 224 0.88 -10.81 -1.46
N ARG A 225 1.89 -11.03 -2.32
CA ARG A 225 2.09 -10.38 -3.64
C ARG A 225 1.01 -10.70 -4.70
N THR A 226 -0.03 -11.45 -4.35
CA THR A 226 -0.92 -12.16 -5.28
C THR A 226 -2.26 -11.47 -5.53
N ARG A 227 -2.72 -10.56 -4.66
CA ARG A 227 -4.11 -10.04 -4.69
C ARG A 227 -4.22 -8.52 -4.51
N LEU A 228 -3.45 -7.74 -5.27
CA LEU A 228 -3.41 -6.26 -5.18
C LEU A 228 -4.72 -5.56 -5.56
N GLY A 229 -5.52 -6.15 -6.46
CA GLY A 229 -6.74 -5.54 -6.99
C GLY A 229 -7.95 -5.59 -6.05
N GLY A 230 -8.99 -4.81 -6.35
CA GLY A 230 -10.18 -4.72 -5.52
C GLY A 230 -10.26 -3.48 -4.63
N ILE A 231 -11.39 -3.34 -3.94
CA ILE A 231 -11.73 -2.24 -3.02
C ILE A 231 -11.71 -2.75 -1.58
N ARG A 232 -11.28 -1.92 -0.64
CA ARG A 232 -11.51 -2.10 0.80
C ARG A 232 -12.43 -0.99 1.30
N LEU A 233 -13.42 -1.37 2.10
CA LEU A 233 -14.21 -0.46 2.92
C LEU A 233 -13.81 -0.62 4.38
N GLU A 234 -13.74 0.48 5.10
CA GLU A 234 -13.62 0.54 6.56
C GLU A 234 -14.68 1.49 7.11
N VAL A 235 -15.31 1.12 8.23
CA VAL A 235 -16.30 1.93 8.93
C VAL A 235 -15.85 2.12 10.37
N THR A 236 -15.51 3.36 10.74
CA THR A 236 -15.31 3.74 12.14
C THR A 236 -16.64 4.16 12.75
N VAL A 237 -17.00 3.58 13.90
CA VAL A 237 -18.26 3.81 14.63
C VAL A 237 -18.01 3.98 16.13
N GLN A 238 -18.86 4.77 16.81
CA GLN A 238 -18.92 4.82 18.26
C GLN A 238 -19.89 3.76 18.82
N ALA A 239 -19.43 2.98 19.80
CA ALA A 239 -20.21 1.91 20.42
C ALA A 239 -19.56 1.51 21.75
N ARG A 240 -20.31 1.09 22.77
CA ARG A 240 -19.73 0.77 24.10
C ARG A 240 -18.78 -0.42 24.05
N THR A 241 -19.03 -1.37 23.15
CA THR A 241 -18.26 -2.61 22.99
C THR A 241 -18.13 -3.04 21.53
N LEU A 242 -17.18 -3.95 21.23
CA LEU A 242 -17.00 -4.51 19.88
C LEU A 242 -18.27 -5.21 19.37
N GLN A 243 -18.94 -5.99 20.21
CA GLN A 243 -20.19 -6.67 19.83
C GLN A 243 -21.33 -5.70 19.51
N GLU A 244 -21.32 -4.50 20.10
CA GLU A 244 -22.24 -3.42 19.75
C GLU A 244 -21.82 -2.74 18.42
N ALA A 245 -20.53 -2.49 18.21
CA ALA A 245 -20.00 -1.94 16.95
C ALA A 245 -20.31 -2.83 15.75
N ILE A 246 -20.03 -4.14 15.87
CA ILE A 246 -20.36 -5.16 14.87
C ILE A 246 -21.87 -5.13 14.58
N ARG A 247 -22.71 -5.05 15.62
CA ARG A 247 -24.17 -5.00 15.45
C ARG A 247 -24.61 -3.72 14.73
N LYS A 248 -24.15 -2.53 15.15
CA LYS A 248 -24.46 -1.24 14.51
C LYS A 248 -24.11 -1.30 13.02
N VAL A 249 -22.84 -1.57 12.68
CA VAL A 249 -22.38 -1.58 11.28
C VAL A 249 -23.09 -2.65 10.44
N SER A 250 -23.42 -3.82 11.00
CA SER A 250 -24.14 -4.88 10.29
C SER A 250 -25.61 -4.55 9.97
N HIS A 251 -26.17 -3.47 10.51
CA HIS A 251 -27.50 -2.96 10.13
C HIS A 251 -27.40 -1.74 9.17
N THR A 252 -26.21 -1.42 8.67
CA THR A 252 -25.98 -0.29 7.75
C THR A 252 -25.46 -0.75 6.38
N PRO A 253 -25.75 -0.02 5.29
CA PRO A 253 -25.19 -0.32 3.96
C PRO A 253 -23.68 0.01 3.86
N PHE A 254 -23.06 0.57 4.90
CA PHE A 254 -21.73 1.20 4.83
C PHE A 254 -20.54 0.26 4.58
N LEU A 255 -20.72 -1.07 4.73
CA LEU A 255 -19.74 -2.07 4.30
C LEU A 255 -20.12 -2.81 3.01
N ASN A 256 -21.17 -2.39 2.30
CA ASN A 256 -21.55 -2.92 0.99
C ASN A 256 -20.96 -2.05 -0.14
N ALA A 257 -19.98 -2.57 -0.88
CA ALA A 257 -19.34 -1.82 -1.97
C ALA A 257 -20.30 -1.46 -3.10
N ASN A 258 -21.32 -2.28 -3.38
CA ASN A 258 -22.31 -1.94 -4.41
C ASN A 258 -23.13 -0.71 -4.01
N GLU A 259 -23.36 -0.46 -2.72
CA GLU A 259 -24.10 0.72 -2.27
C GLU A 259 -23.33 2.04 -2.43
N PHE A 260 -22.04 2.01 -2.73
CA PHE A 260 -21.29 3.20 -3.12
C PHE A 260 -21.10 3.32 -4.63
N LEU A 261 -21.01 2.20 -5.35
CA LEU A 261 -20.87 2.19 -6.81
C LEU A 261 -22.21 2.39 -7.53
N ASN A 262 -23.24 1.65 -7.12
CA ASN A 262 -24.59 1.62 -7.68
C ASN A 262 -25.66 1.75 -6.54
N PRO A 263 -25.74 2.90 -5.86
CA PRO A 263 -26.53 3.08 -4.64
C PRO A 263 -28.04 2.85 -4.86
N SER A 264 -28.61 1.85 -4.19
CA SER A 264 -30.07 1.69 -4.13
C SER A 264 -30.67 2.48 -2.96
N PHE A 265 -29.96 2.61 -1.83
CA PHE A 265 -30.48 3.26 -0.61
C PHE A 265 -30.41 4.79 -0.70
N PRO A 266 -31.47 5.53 -0.27
CA PRO A 266 -31.43 6.99 -0.22
C PRO A 266 -30.26 7.58 0.57
N LEU A 267 -29.80 6.88 1.61
CA LEU A 267 -28.70 7.28 2.48
C LEU A 267 -27.32 7.29 1.77
N THR A 268 -27.11 6.41 0.79
CA THR A 268 -25.83 6.26 0.08
C THR A 268 -25.81 6.97 -1.28
N LYS A 269 -26.97 7.27 -1.88
CA LYS A 269 -27.09 8.01 -3.15
C LYS A 269 -26.26 9.30 -3.25
N PRO A 270 -26.20 10.18 -2.22
CA PRO A 270 -25.34 11.37 -2.28
C PRO A 270 -23.85 11.02 -2.39
N TYR A 271 -23.45 9.93 -1.76
CA TYR A 271 -22.07 9.48 -1.60
C TYR A 271 -21.60 8.53 -2.74
N GLN A 272 -22.25 8.56 -3.90
CA GLN A 272 -21.90 7.69 -5.03
C GLN A 272 -20.45 7.92 -5.49
N LEU A 273 -19.71 6.82 -5.65
CA LEU A 273 -18.34 6.78 -6.12
C LEU A 273 -18.28 6.32 -7.58
N GLN A 274 -17.41 6.97 -8.36
CA GLN A 274 -16.87 6.46 -9.61
C GLN A 274 -15.65 5.58 -9.31
N VAL A 275 -15.40 4.60 -10.19
CA VAL A 275 -14.26 3.69 -10.09
C VAL A 275 -13.44 3.72 -11.38
N LYS A 276 -12.11 3.75 -11.24
CA LYS A 276 -11.15 3.56 -12.33
C LYS A 276 -10.30 2.32 -12.04
N GLY A 277 -10.36 1.31 -12.90
CA GLY A 277 -9.52 0.12 -12.79
C GLY A 277 -8.17 0.34 -13.44
N ILE A 278 -7.08 0.12 -12.69
CA ILE A 278 -5.70 0.18 -13.18
C ILE A 278 -5.12 -1.23 -13.28
N GLY A 279 -4.49 -1.56 -14.41
CA GLY A 279 -3.84 -2.86 -14.61
C GLY A 279 -2.54 -2.98 -13.80
N LYS A 280 -2.19 -4.19 -13.35
CA LYS A 280 -0.95 -4.42 -12.57
C LYS A 280 0.31 -3.97 -13.31
N GLU A 281 0.43 -4.29 -14.60
CA GLU A 281 1.59 -3.88 -15.39
C GLU A 281 1.58 -2.36 -15.64
N GLN A 282 0.42 -1.75 -15.87
CA GLN A 282 0.29 -0.29 -15.99
C GLN A 282 0.76 0.43 -14.71
N TYR A 283 0.41 -0.09 -13.53
CA TYR A 283 0.90 0.38 -12.24
C TYR A 283 2.42 0.23 -12.10
N LEU A 284 2.98 -0.94 -12.46
CA LEU A 284 4.42 -1.20 -12.36
C LEU A 284 5.24 -0.37 -13.35
N THR A 285 4.74 -0.13 -14.57
CA THR A 285 5.35 0.77 -15.56
C THR A 285 5.32 2.21 -15.06
N ASN A 286 4.15 2.74 -14.68
CA ASN A 286 4.03 4.09 -14.10
C ASN A 286 4.99 4.32 -12.91
N ALA A 287 5.15 3.34 -12.02
CA ALA A 287 6.09 3.44 -10.90
C ALA A 287 7.57 3.46 -11.33
N ARG A 288 7.95 2.76 -12.40
CA ARG A 288 9.31 2.79 -12.97
C ARG A 288 9.56 4.10 -13.72
N ASP A 289 8.61 4.54 -14.53
CA ASP A 289 8.74 5.76 -15.34
C ASP A 289 8.85 6.99 -14.45
N MET A 290 8.04 7.06 -13.38
CA MET A 290 8.12 8.11 -12.36
C MET A 290 9.43 8.09 -11.57
N LEU A 291 10.04 6.91 -11.37
CA LEU A 291 11.36 6.78 -10.75
C LEU A 291 12.46 7.27 -11.70
N ALA A 292 12.48 6.79 -12.94
CA ALA A 292 13.46 7.20 -13.95
C ALA A 292 13.43 8.71 -14.24
N LYS A 293 12.24 9.34 -14.19
CA LYS A 293 12.06 10.80 -14.32
C LYS A 293 12.45 11.59 -13.07
N ALA A 294 12.55 10.94 -11.92
CA ALA A 294 13.13 11.52 -10.70
C ALA A 294 14.66 11.39 -10.71
N ASP A 295 15.17 10.23 -11.15
CA ASP A 295 16.60 9.95 -11.33
C ASP A 295 17.24 10.90 -12.36
N SER A 296 16.60 11.12 -13.52
CA SER A 296 17.10 12.03 -14.56
C SER A 296 17.11 13.51 -14.15
N LYS A 297 16.31 13.89 -13.14
CA LYS A 297 16.37 15.21 -12.48
C LYS A 297 17.40 15.27 -11.35
N GLY A 298 18.17 14.20 -11.12
CA GLY A 298 19.24 14.15 -10.13
C GLY A 298 18.79 14.22 -8.67
N ILE A 299 17.50 14.06 -8.35
CA ILE A 299 16.94 14.42 -7.03
C ILE A 299 17.40 13.54 -5.86
N PHE A 300 18.11 12.45 -6.14
CA PHE A 300 18.75 11.57 -5.16
C PHE A 300 20.27 11.82 -5.02
N THR A 301 20.79 12.89 -5.65
CA THR A 301 22.20 13.29 -5.58
C THR A 301 22.35 14.64 -4.85
N GLY A 302 23.46 14.84 -4.14
CA GLY A 302 23.73 16.05 -3.37
C GLY A 302 24.76 15.85 -2.26
N HIS A 303 24.77 16.77 -1.29
CA HIS A 303 25.58 16.67 -0.06
C HIS A 303 24.65 16.68 1.16
N ASP A 304 24.90 15.80 2.13
CA ASP A 304 24.01 15.53 3.28
C ASP A 304 23.70 16.76 4.15
N HIS A 305 24.55 17.79 4.12
CA HIS A 305 24.36 19.03 4.87
C HIS A 305 23.36 20.01 4.22
N ASN A 306 22.99 19.81 2.95
CA ASN A 306 22.08 20.71 2.24
C ASN A 306 20.60 20.29 2.43
N PRO A 307 19.71 21.19 2.88
CA PRO A 307 18.30 20.86 3.05
C PRO A 307 17.61 20.65 1.70
N ALA A 308 16.97 19.49 1.53
CA ALA A 308 16.30 19.11 0.28
C ALA A 308 15.33 20.20 -0.23
N THR A 309 15.44 20.54 -1.52
CA THR A 309 14.68 21.64 -2.13
C THR A 309 13.17 21.41 -2.08
N LYS A 310 12.36 22.46 -2.22
CA LYS A 310 10.89 22.33 -2.26
C LYS A 310 10.41 21.47 -3.43
N GLU A 311 11.18 21.45 -4.52
CA GLU A 311 10.93 20.62 -5.70
C GLU A 311 11.31 19.16 -5.44
N ALA A 312 12.50 18.85 -4.92
CA ALA A 312 12.86 17.49 -4.53
C ALA A 312 11.87 16.92 -3.49
N GLN A 313 11.46 17.73 -2.51
CA GLN A 313 10.40 17.38 -1.56
C GLN A 313 9.02 17.15 -2.21
N ARG A 314 8.76 17.71 -3.40
CA ARG A 314 7.54 17.45 -4.18
C ARG A 314 7.69 16.16 -4.99
N ILE A 315 8.78 16.01 -5.72
CA ILE A 315 9.07 14.85 -6.57
C ILE A 315 9.06 13.57 -5.73
N VAL A 316 9.72 13.56 -4.56
CA VAL A 316 9.70 12.43 -3.62
C VAL A 316 8.28 12.12 -3.13
N MET A 317 7.45 13.13 -2.83
CA MET A 317 6.05 12.88 -2.44
C MET A 317 5.23 12.25 -3.58
N ASP A 318 5.41 12.74 -4.80
CA ASP A 318 4.64 12.29 -5.97
C ASP A 318 5.12 10.90 -6.42
N LEU A 319 6.40 10.57 -6.22
CA LEU A 319 6.94 9.22 -6.37
C LEU A 319 6.34 8.25 -5.33
N PHE A 320 6.27 8.63 -4.06
CA PHE A 320 5.49 7.87 -3.06
C PHE A 320 4.01 7.74 -3.46
N ASN A 321 3.43 8.77 -4.10
CA ASN A 321 2.06 8.71 -4.60
C ASN A 321 1.88 7.78 -5.81
N SER A 322 2.86 7.70 -6.71
CA SER A 322 2.89 6.80 -7.87
C SER A 322 2.88 5.32 -7.44
N LEU A 323 3.52 5.01 -6.29
CA LEU A 323 3.44 3.72 -5.62
C LEU A 323 2.11 3.49 -4.88
N GLY A 324 1.32 4.55 -4.69
CA GLY A 324 -0.01 4.56 -4.06
C GLY A 324 -0.09 5.34 -2.74
N TRP A 325 1.02 5.71 -2.12
CA TRP A 325 1.04 6.27 -0.78
C TRP A 325 0.67 7.76 -0.75
N ASN A 326 -0.52 8.08 -0.22
CA ASN A 326 -0.93 9.45 0.09
C ASN A 326 -1.05 9.65 1.60
N SER A 327 -0.19 10.50 2.17
CA SER A 327 -0.10 10.73 3.63
C SER A 327 -1.06 11.80 4.15
N GLY A 328 -1.78 12.52 3.28
CA GLY A 328 -2.67 13.62 3.63
C GLY A 328 -2.02 14.88 4.22
N ARG A 329 -0.78 14.82 4.72
CA ARG A 329 -0.05 15.95 5.34
C ARG A 329 0.33 17.05 4.35
N ARG A 330 0.48 16.70 3.07
CA ARG A 330 0.80 17.60 1.95
C ARG A 330 0.06 17.07 0.71
N ARG A 331 -0.49 17.96 -0.12
CA ARG A 331 -1.14 17.55 -1.39
C ARG A 331 -0.07 17.17 -2.43
N PRO A 332 -0.21 16.06 -3.17
CA PRO A 332 0.60 15.78 -4.37
C PRO A 332 0.49 16.89 -5.43
N THR A 333 1.31 16.86 -6.48
CA THR A 333 1.09 17.65 -7.69
C THR A 333 -0.29 17.30 -8.28
N SER A 334 -1.01 18.32 -8.75
CA SER A 334 -2.30 18.12 -9.43
C SER A 334 -2.08 17.38 -10.74
N PHE A 335 -2.93 16.39 -11.08
CA PHE A 335 -2.95 15.87 -12.45
C PHE A 335 -3.29 16.97 -13.48
N LYS A 336 -4.00 18.01 -13.04
CA LYS A 336 -4.33 19.22 -13.82
C LYS A 336 -3.38 20.38 -13.53
N ALA A 337 -2.08 20.12 -13.37
CA ALA A 337 -1.07 21.18 -13.41
C ALA A 337 -0.86 21.61 -14.87
N ALA A 338 -0.49 22.86 -15.11
CA ALA A 338 -0.15 23.33 -16.47
C ALA A 338 1.24 22.87 -16.93
N ASP A 339 2.10 22.53 -15.96
CA ASP A 339 3.44 21.96 -16.13
C ASP A 339 3.70 21.04 -14.92
N PRO A 340 3.35 19.73 -15.01
CA PRO A 340 3.71 18.76 -14.00
C PRO A 340 5.09 18.17 -14.28
N TRP A 341 5.94 18.06 -13.26
CA TRP A 341 7.37 17.72 -13.40
C TRP A 341 7.68 16.39 -14.13
N TRP A 342 6.71 15.49 -14.26
CA TRP A 342 6.83 14.19 -14.93
C TRP A 342 6.50 14.23 -16.44
N GLU A 343 5.97 15.34 -16.95
CA GLU A 343 5.82 15.56 -18.39
C GLU A 343 7.14 16.06 -18.97
N GLU A 344 7.47 15.56 -20.16
CA GLU A 344 8.59 16.06 -20.94
C GLU A 344 8.06 17.17 -21.84
N VAL A 345 8.78 18.29 -21.90
CA VAL A 345 8.50 19.38 -22.84
C VAL A 345 8.97 18.95 -24.23
N THR A 346 8.22 18.04 -24.84
CA THR A 346 8.46 17.56 -26.20
C THR A 346 8.16 18.68 -27.19
N ALA A 347 9.02 18.83 -28.21
CA ALA A 347 8.89 19.91 -29.19
C ALA A 347 7.54 19.89 -29.96
N LEU A 348 6.87 18.74 -30.05
CA LEU A 348 5.54 18.63 -30.65
C LEU A 348 4.44 19.32 -29.83
N ASN A 349 4.56 19.41 -28.50
CA ASN A 349 3.57 20.14 -27.69
C ASN A 349 3.59 21.67 -27.94
N VAL A 350 4.65 22.18 -28.58
CA VAL A 350 4.73 23.58 -29.07
C VAL A 350 4.01 23.75 -30.41
N GLN A 351 3.87 22.69 -31.21
CA GLN A 351 3.27 22.72 -32.55
C GLN A 351 1.73 22.62 -32.57
N LEU A 352 1.10 22.30 -31.43
CA LEU A 352 -0.36 22.22 -31.28
C LEU A 352 -0.93 23.30 -30.34
N GLN A 353 -0.16 24.35 -30.03
CA GLN A 353 -0.71 25.59 -29.48
C GLN A 353 -1.18 26.48 -30.64
N ASP A 354 -2.47 26.82 -30.63
CA ASP A 354 -3.14 27.56 -31.70
C ASP A 354 -2.50 28.95 -31.89
N VAL A 355 -1.99 29.23 -33.09
CA VAL A 355 -1.20 30.43 -33.38
C VAL A 355 -2.12 31.61 -33.69
N SER A 356 -2.84 32.10 -32.67
CA SER A 356 -3.86 33.15 -32.86
C SER A 356 -3.88 34.31 -31.84
N GLU A 357 -3.06 34.30 -30.77
CA GLU A 357 -2.94 35.45 -29.86
C GLU A 357 -1.48 35.87 -29.62
N PRO A 358 -1.17 37.19 -29.60
CA PRO A 358 0.19 37.68 -29.36
C PRO A 358 0.62 37.48 -27.91
N PRO A 359 1.93 37.30 -27.63
CA PRO A 359 2.41 36.88 -26.31
C PRO A 359 2.12 37.91 -25.22
N ALA A 360 1.51 37.43 -24.12
CA ALA A 360 1.32 38.22 -22.90
C ALA A 360 2.66 38.64 -22.30
N ILE A 361 2.71 39.86 -21.76
CA ILE A 361 3.96 40.53 -21.35
C ILE A 361 4.44 39.95 -20.01
N SER A 362 5.39 39.00 -20.04
CA SER A 362 5.99 38.44 -18.81
C SER A 362 6.85 39.48 -18.07
N LEU A 363 6.26 40.04 -17.02
CA LEU A 363 6.91 40.94 -16.06
C LEU A 363 7.94 40.25 -15.15
N ASP A 364 8.13 38.94 -15.26
CA ASP A 364 8.97 38.14 -14.36
C ASP A 364 10.47 38.45 -14.48
N HIS A 365 10.86 39.06 -15.60
CA HIS A 365 12.18 39.63 -15.84
C HIS A 365 12.48 40.87 -14.95
N ILE A 366 11.45 41.58 -14.45
CA ILE A 366 11.62 42.85 -13.70
C ILE A 366 11.91 42.59 -12.22
N GLN A 367 13.06 41.98 -11.92
CA GLN A 367 13.44 41.55 -10.57
C GLN A 367 14.06 42.67 -9.71
N GLY A 368 14.16 42.45 -8.39
CA GLY A 368 14.71 43.45 -7.45
C GLY A 368 13.75 44.59 -7.01
N VAL A 369 13.94 45.08 -5.78
CA VAL A 369 13.08 46.10 -5.16
C VAL A 369 13.10 47.46 -5.89
N PRO A 370 14.26 47.99 -6.35
CA PRO A 370 14.29 49.26 -7.09
C PRO A 370 13.50 49.22 -8.40
N ALA A 371 13.68 48.17 -9.22
CA ALA A 371 12.98 48.02 -10.50
C ALA A 371 11.46 47.88 -10.29
N THR A 372 11.03 47.09 -9.31
CA THR A 372 9.60 46.97 -8.95
C THR A 372 9.02 48.30 -8.46
N SER A 373 9.83 49.11 -7.75
CA SER A 373 9.43 50.45 -7.30
C SER A 373 9.34 51.45 -8.45
N LYS A 374 10.21 51.36 -9.46
CA LYS A 374 10.14 52.16 -10.70
C LYS A 374 8.88 51.81 -11.49
N LEU A 375 8.62 50.52 -11.70
CA LEU A 375 7.42 49.99 -12.36
C LEU A 375 6.14 50.48 -11.66
N PHE A 376 6.02 50.30 -10.35
CA PHE A 376 4.89 50.79 -9.57
C PHE A 376 4.68 52.31 -9.70
N LYS A 377 5.76 53.12 -9.65
CA LYS A 377 5.65 54.59 -9.75
C LYS A 377 5.03 55.06 -11.07
N ALA A 378 5.16 54.29 -12.16
CA ALA A 378 4.52 54.59 -13.44
C ALA A 378 3.04 54.20 -13.45
N VAL A 379 2.71 52.94 -13.11
CA VAL A 379 1.32 52.46 -13.19
C VAL A 379 0.41 52.89 -12.04
N ARG A 380 0.95 53.41 -10.91
CA ARG A 380 0.18 53.72 -9.67
C ARG A 380 -1.09 54.55 -9.87
N ASN A 381 -1.13 55.41 -10.88
CA ASN A 381 -2.28 56.28 -11.17
C ASN A 381 -3.44 55.50 -11.82
N GLN A 382 -3.15 54.35 -12.43
CA GLN A 382 -4.10 53.49 -13.14
C GLN A 382 -4.53 52.25 -12.31
N LEU A 383 -3.95 52.02 -11.13
CA LEU A 383 -4.19 50.78 -10.35
C LEU A 383 -5.48 50.86 -9.50
N PRO A 384 -6.54 50.08 -9.82
CA PRO A 384 -7.65 49.85 -8.91
C PRO A 384 -7.21 49.01 -7.71
N CYS A 385 -8.03 48.93 -6.66
CA CYS A 385 -7.72 48.09 -5.50
C CYS A 385 -8.13 46.61 -5.69
N HIS A 386 -7.19 45.68 -5.51
CA HIS A 386 -7.45 44.23 -5.65
C HIS A 386 -8.47 43.63 -4.67
N ASN A 387 -8.83 44.36 -3.60
CA ASN A 387 -9.67 43.85 -2.50
C ASN A 387 -10.97 44.65 -2.30
N CYS A 388 -11.01 45.93 -2.68
CA CYS A 388 -12.22 46.76 -2.59
C CYS A 388 -12.65 47.40 -3.91
N TYR A 389 -12.06 46.96 -5.03
CA TYR A 389 -12.47 47.20 -6.43
C TYR A 389 -12.74 48.66 -6.85
N TYR A 390 -12.32 49.62 -6.03
CA TYR A 390 -12.48 51.05 -6.28
C TYR A 390 -11.49 51.51 -7.36
N LEU A 391 -12.00 52.25 -8.35
CA LEU A 391 -11.33 52.59 -9.61
C LEU A 391 -10.35 53.77 -9.52
N GLY A 392 -10.30 54.49 -8.39
CA GLY A 392 -9.32 55.57 -8.16
C GLY A 392 -7.94 55.04 -7.72
N PRO A 393 -6.87 55.85 -7.84
CA PRO A 393 -5.50 55.44 -7.52
C PRO A 393 -5.30 55.13 -6.03
N MET A 394 -5.40 53.84 -5.70
CA MET A 394 -5.62 53.40 -4.33
C MET A 394 -4.36 53.04 -3.55
N TYR A 395 -3.21 52.83 -4.19
CA TYR A 395 -2.00 52.31 -3.54
C TYR A 395 -0.97 53.40 -3.21
N ASN A 396 -0.36 53.28 -2.03
CA ASN A 396 0.89 53.96 -1.65
C ASN A 396 2.01 52.91 -1.45
N LEU A 397 3.26 53.32 -1.69
CA LEU A 397 4.42 52.57 -1.18
C LEU A 397 4.41 52.60 0.35
N ASP A 398 4.67 51.44 0.94
CA ASP A 398 4.40 51.10 2.34
C ASP A 398 5.53 50.24 2.96
N GLY A 399 6.66 50.13 2.26
CA GLY A 399 7.88 49.51 2.76
C GLY A 399 9.03 50.51 2.72
N GLY A 400 9.94 50.39 3.68
CA GLY A 400 11.22 51.12 3.64
C GLY A 400 12.12 50.63 2.50
N GLN A 401 13.28 51.27 2.31
CA GLN A 401 14.10 51.07 1.11
C GLN A 401 14.50 49.61 0.83
N GLY A 402 14.60 48.76 1.86
CA GLY A 402 14.90 47.33 1.73
C GLY A 402 13.72 46.41 1.34
N GLN A 403 12.47 46.88 1.25
CA GLN A 403 11.34 46.01 0.92
C GLN A 403 10.26 46.70 0.07
N PHE A 404 9.95 46.13 -1.09
CA PHE A 404 8.75 46.52 -1.84
C PHE A 404 7.48 46.01 -1.14
N ARG A 405 6.65 46.95 -0.69
CA ARG A 405 5.29 46.73 -0.21
C ARG A 405 4.43 47.91 -0.66
N VAL A 406 3.20 47.66 -1.10
CA VAL A 406 2.21 48.72 -1.36
C VAL A 406 0.91 48.46 -0.59
N ARG A 407 0.31 49.51 -0.03
CA ARG A 407 -0.90 49.46 0.82
C ARG A 407 -2.03 50.28 0.22
N CYS A 408 -3.24 49.73 0.23
CA CYS A 408 -4.46 50.43 -0.16
C CYS A 408 -4.82 51.51 0.88
N ARG A 409 -5.06 52.75 0.43
CA ARG A 409 -5.48 53.87 1.28
C ARG A 409 -6.83 53.65 1.98
N ARG A 410 -7.75 52.91 1.34
CA ARG A 410 -9.12 52.65 1.84
C ARG A 410 -9.21 51.40 2.72
N CYS A 411 -9.04 50.21 2.14
CA CYS A 411 -9.22 48.94 2.85
C CYS A 411 -7.94 48.40 3.53
N ARG A 412 -6.82 49.13 3.48
CA ARG A 412 -5.51 48.75 4.07
C ARG A 412 -4.89 47.44 3.56
N ALA A 413 -5.52 46.74 2.61
CA ALA A 413 -4.96 45.56 1.95
C ALA A 413 -3.60 45.85 1.30
N THR A 414 -2.66 44.89 1.41
CA THR A 414 -1.27 45.06 0.94
C THR A 414 -0.90 44.08 -0.16
N LEU A 415 -0.01 44.52 -1.05
CA LEU A 415 0.69 43.67 -2.02
C LEU A 415 2.20 43.71 -1.72
N ASN A 416 2.83 42.53 -1.73
CA ASN A 416 4.28 42.41 -1.78
C ASN A 416 4.76 42.34 -3.24
N GLN A 417 6.07 42.32 -3.45
CA GLN A 417 6.72 42.40 -4.76
C GLN A 417 6.16 41.41 -5.81
N HIS A 418 6.07 40.12 -5.47
CA HIS A 418 5.56 39.09 -6.38
C HIS A 418 4.05 39.21 -6.60
N LYS A 419 3.26 39.40 -5.54
CA LYS A 419 1.80 39.62 -5.67
C LYS A 419 1.46 40.88 -6.47
N PHE A 420 2.30 41.91 -6.43
CA PHE A 420 2.13 43.10 -7.25
C PHE A 420 2.37 42.83 -8.74
N ARG A 421 3.45 42.14 -9.13
CA ARG A 421 3.67 41.76 -10.54
C ARG A 421 2.54 40.89 -11.08
N ALA A 422 2.15 39.84 -10.34
CA ALA A 422 1.06 38.95 -10.73
C ALA A 422 -0.32 39.64 -10.79
N TYR A 423 -0.51 40.75 -10.06
CA TYR A 423 -1.70 41.58 -10.16
C TYR A 423 -1.63 42.55 -11.36
N LEU A 424 -0.45 43.14 -11.62
CA LEU A 424 -0.24 44.03 -12.75
C LEU A 424 -0.32 43.29 -14.09
N ALA A 425 0.27 42.10 -14.22
CA ALA A 425 0.18 41.27 -15.43
C ALA A 425 -1.28 41.13 -15.89
N ARG A 426 -2.16 40.63 -15.01
CA ARG A 426 -3.60 40.54 -15.28
C ARG A 426 -4.26 41.85 -15.70
N LEU A 427 -3.81 42.99 -15.15
CA LEU A 427 -4.36 44.30 -15.53
C LEU A 427 -3.86 44.79 -16.89
N LEU A 428 -2.70 44.33 -17.36
CA LEU A 428 -2.20 44.53 -18.73
C LEU A 428 -2.95 43.58 -19.69
N ASP A 429 -3.09 42.30 -19.33
CA ASP A 429 -3.83 41.29 -20.09
C ASP A 429 -5.31 41.71 -20.29
N ASP A 430 -5.95 42.16 -19.20
CA ASP A 430 -7.29 42.76 -19.18
C ASP A 430 -7.40 44.10 -19.96
N LYS A 431 -6.28 44.68 -20.41
CA LYS A 431 -6.14 46.03 -21.01
C LYS A 431 -6.69 47.16 -20.12
N LYS A 432 -6.74 46.95 -18.80
CA LYS A 432 -7.21 47.90 -17.76
C LYS A 432 -6.12 48.87 -17.30
N VAL A 433 -4.86 48.57 -17.62
CA VAL A 433 -3.68 49.44 -17.42
C VAL A 433 -2.89 49.46 -18.72
N THR A 434 -2.37 50.62 -19.10
CA THR A 434 -1.39 50.75 -20.19
C THR A 434 0.02 50.95 -19.63
N LEU A 435 0.98 50.26 -20.24
CA LEU A 435 2.39 50.33 -19.92
C LEU A 435 3.21 50.29 -21.23
N ASP A 436 3.84 51.41 -21.55
CA ASP A 436 4.93 51.46 -22.53
C ASP A 436 6.12 50.65 -22.00
N LEU A 437 6.63 49.72 -22.81
CA LEU A 437 7.77 48.86 -22.46
C LEU A 437 9.10 49.38 -23.01
N GLU A 438 9.10 50.10 -24.13
CA GLU A 438 10.30 50.63 -24.76
C GLU A 438 10.91 51.72 -23.88
N ALA A 439 10.06 52.58 -23.28
CA ALA A 439 10.45 53.54 -22.24
C ALA A 439 11.05 52.91 -20.96
N PHE A 440 10.97 51.58 -20.79
CA PHE A 440 11.57 50.85 -19.67
C PHE A 440 12.87 50.13 -20.01
N ASN A 441 13.31 50.15 -21.27
CA ASN A 441 14.57 49.56 -21.75
C ASN A 441 14.71 48.05 -21.44
N ILE A 442 13.60 47.30 -21.56
CA ILE A 442 13.57 45.85 -21.45
C ILE A 442 13.61 45.28 -22.88
N ARG A 443 14.75 44.69 -23.28
CA ARG A 443 14.88 44.03 -24.58
C ARG A 443 14.54 42.53 -24.46
N PRO A 444 13.84 41.93 -25.44
CA PRO A 444 13.76 40.48 -25.53
C PRO A 444 15.16 39.89 -25.82
N PRO A 445 15.41 38.62 -25.43
CA PRO A 445 16.65 37.95 -25.79
C PRO A 445 16.74 37.71 -27.32
N PRO A 446 17.94 37.67 -27.91
CA PRO A 446 18.11 37.27 -29.30
C PRO A 446 17.71 35.79 -29.48
N PRO A 447 17.25 35.38 -30.68
CA PRO A 447 16.96 33.97 -30.97
C PRO A 447 18.22 33.10 -30.84
N PRO A 448 18.09 31.83 -30.42
CA PRO A 448 19.23 30.96 -30.21
C PRO A 448 19.97 30.66 -31.52
N GLN A 449 21.26 30.98 -31.58
CA GLN A 449 22.13 30.60 -32.69
C GLN A 449 22.42 29.09 -32.64
N LEU A 450 22.07 28.37 -33.71
CA LEU A 450 22.39 26.96 -33.88
C LEU A 450 23.87 26.76 -34.24
N ASN A 451 24.73 26.72 -33.22
CA ASN A 451 26.09 26.19 -33.38
C ASN A 451 26.02 24.66 -33.54
N ARG A 452 25.88 24.20 -34.78
CA ARG A 452 26.20 22.82 -35.18
C ARG A 452 27.72 22.70 -35.37
N THR A 453 28.35 21.86 -34.56
CA THR A 453 29.66 21.28 -34.86
C THR A 453 29.58 19.78 -34.62
N LEU A 454 29.47 19.02 -35.71
CA LEU A 454 29.68 17.57 -35.72
C LEU A 454 31.17 17.29 -35.96
N PRO A 455 31.82 16.38 -35.22
CA PRO A 455 33.20 16.00 -35.51
C PRO A 455 33.26 14.98 -36.65
N GLY A 456 34.07 15.27 -37.65
CA GLY A 456 34.76 14.25 -38.45
C GLY A 456 34.02 13.65 -39.64
N GLU A 457 34.04 14.37 -40.77
CA GLU A 457 34.39 13.77 -42.06
C GLU A 457 35.10 14.83 -42.94
N ALA A 458 36.02 14.40 -43.81
CA ALA A 458 36.93 15.30 -44.52
C ALA A 458 36.41 15.64 -45.93
N PRO A 459 36.64 16.87 -46.45
CA PRO A 459 36.12 17.28 -47.75
C PRO A 459 36.98 16.76 -48.92
N LEU A 460 36.30 16.37 -49.99
CA LEU A 460 36.86 16.22 -51.34
C LEU A 460 36.00 17.02 -52.34
N PRO A 461 36.55 17.38 -53.52
CA PRO A 461 36.21 18.64 -54.19
C PRO A 461 34.95 18.62 -55.07
N ASP A 462 34.64 19.81 -55.58
CA ASP A 462 33.34 20.23 -56.11
C ASP A 462 33.23 20.10 -57.65
N VAL A 463 31.97 20.07 -58.13
CA VAL A 463 31.51 20.23 -59.52
C VAL A 463 31.89 19.13 -60.56
N LEU A 464 30.91 18.34 -61.02
CA LEU A 464 30.33 18.48 -62.39
C LEU A 464 29.11 17.54 -62.68
N SER A 465 28.09 18.18 -63.26
CA SER A 465 27.02 17.74 -64.19
C SER A 465 26.71 16.26 -64.54
N GLU A 466 25.39 16.02 -64.62
CA GLU A 466 24.64 15.28 -65.67
C GLU A 466 24.60 13.73 -65.69
N ASP A 467 23.39 13.22 -65.40
CA ASP A 467 22.60 12.21 -66.13
C ASP A 467 22.95 10.68 -66.18
N GLU A 468 21.89 9.93 -66.55
CA GLU A 468 21.76 8.52 -67.01
C GLU A 468 21.97 7.28 -66.09
N GLU A 469 20.83 6.56 -65.93
CA GLU A 469 20.56 5.11 -66.07
C GLU A 469 21.27 3.97 -65.28
N LEU A 470 20.40 3.15 -64.66
CA LEU A 470 20.31 1.66 -64.63
C LEU A 470 21.52 0.75 -65.01
N GLU A 471 21.80 -0.25 -64.14
CA GLU A 471 21.90 -1.73 -64.39
C GLU A 471 22.90 -2.46 -63.43
N GLY A 472 22.86 -3.80 -63.37
CA GLY A 472 23.73 -4.68 -62.54
C GLY A 472 23.22 -4.97 -61.10
N MET A 473 23.18 -6.18 -60.53
CA MET A 473 23.71 -7.53 -60.86
C MET A 473 25.26 -7.57 -60.97
N GLU A 474 26.02 -8.49 -60.36
CA GLU A 474 25.77 -9.76 -59.63
C GLU A 474 26.60 -9.81 -58.29
N GLU A 475 26.40 -10.71 -57.32
CA GLU A 475 27.03 -12.06 -57.12
C GLU A 475 28.57 -12.07 -57.36
N GLU A 476 29.45 -12.71 -56.57
CA GLU A 476 29.36 -13.90 -55.71
C GLU A 476 30.18 -13.80 -54.37
N GLU A 477 30.25 -14.96 -53.72
CA GLU A 477 31.03 -15.53 -52.60
C GLU A 477 32.58 -15.32 -52.74
N GLU A 478 33.51 -15.73 -51.85
CA GLU A 478 33.64 -16.97 -51.06
C GLU A 478 34.47 -16.81 -49.74
N MET A 479 35.37 -17.74 -49.39
CA MET A 479 35.73 -18.10 -47.99
C MET A 479 37.20 -17.85 -47.52
N VAL A 480 37.34 -17.39 -46.26
CA VAL A 480 38.03 -18.04 -45.09
C VAL A 480 39.21 -19.04 -45.37
N PRO A 481 40.31 -19.14 -44.55
CA PRO A 481 40.99 -18.21 -43.61
C PRO A 481 42.55 -18.16 -43.82
N SER A 482 43.32 -17.58 -42.89
CA SER A 482 44.40 -18.29 -42.13
C SER A 482 45.24 -17.39 -41.20
N ASP A 483 45.97 -18.04 -40.29
CA ASP A 483 46.72 -17.47 -39.16
C ASP A 483 48.05 -16.80 -39.53
N HIS A 484 48.53 -15.86 -38.70
CA HIS A 484 49.94 -15.84 -38.27
C HIS A 484 50.19 -15.06 -36.96
N ASP A 485 51.41 -15.18 -36.44
CA ASP A 485 51.71 -15.17 -35.01
C ASP A 485 52.41 -13.90 -34.45
N MET A 486 52.57 -13.91 -33.12
CA MET A 486 53.30 -12.99 -32.22
C MET A 486 54.46 -12.12 -32.75
N LEU A 487 54.70 -10.96 -32.12
CA LEU A 487 55.84 -10.76 -31.18
C LEU A 487 55.82 -9.40 -30.41
N ILE A 488 56.87 -9.13 -29.60
CA ILE A 488 56.92 -8.12 -28.52
C ILE A 488 58.20 -7.26 -28.59
N SER A 489 58.07 -5.95 -28.32
CA SER A 489 59.09 -5.01 -27.77
C SER A 489 58.32 -3.77 -27.26
N GLU A 490 58.51 -3.15 -26.09
CA GLU A 490 59.69 -2.82 -25.25
C GLU A 490 60.53 -1.61 -25.76
N ASP A 491 60.73 -0.66 -24.85
CA ASP A 491 61.74 0.44 -24.77
C ASP A 491 61.66 1.61 -25.80
N GLU A 492 62.09 2.88 -25.55
CA GLU A 492 62.65 3.56 -24.34
C GLU A 492 62.39 5.10 -24.34
N ASP A 493 62.97 5.86 -23.39
CA ASP A 493 62.70 7.28 -23.02
C ASP A 493 63.21 8.42 -23.96
N GLN A 494 62.63 9.64 -23.82
CA GLN A 494 63.25 11.02 -23.82
C GLN A 494 62.24 12.17 -24.17
N ASP A 495 62.34 13.46 -23.78
CA ASP A 495 62.92 14.19 -22.61
C ASP A 495 62.55 15.73 -22.62
N PHE A 496 62.86 16.47 -21.53
CA PHE A 496 63.11 17.93 -21.34
C PHE A 496 62.05 19.08 -21.20
N ASN A 497 62.26 19.85 -20.10
CA ASN A 497 62.03 21.30 -19.79
C ASN A 497 60.61 21.93 -19.72
N LEU A 498 60.16 22.72 -18.69
CA LEU A 498 60.70 23.66 -17.66
C LEU A 498 61.01 25.12 -18.12
N PRO A 499 60.96 26.16 -17.24
CA PRO A 499 60.28 26.34 -15.92
C PRO A 499 59.12 27.40 -16.08
N PRO A 500 58.91 28.53 -15.34
CA PRO A 500 59.25 29.06 -13.97
C PRO A 500 58.25 28.56 -12.87
N SER A 501 58.16 28.94 -11.57
CA SER A 501 58.60 30.05 -10.67
C SER A 501 57.79 31.38 -10.73
N ASP A 502 57.68 32.27 -9.72
CA ASP A 502 58.17 32.39 -8.32
C ASP A 502 56.95 32.39 -7.33
N GLU A 503 56.94 32.03 -6.04
CA GLU A 503 57.67 32.50 -4.80
C GLU A 503 57.44 33.99 -4.45
N ASP A 504 57.51 34.50 -3.20
CA ASP A 504 57.78 33.95 -1.84
C ASP A 504 56.54 33.23 -1.20
N GLU A 505 56.24 33.10 0.12
CA GLU A 505 56.76 33.57 1.44
C GLU A 505 56.35 32.59 2.60
N LEU A 506 56.65 32.91 3.87
CA LEU A 506 56.39 32.10 5.09
C LEU A 506 55.91 32.94 6.29
N ALA A 507 55.19 32.34 7.25
CA ALA A 507 55.15 32.78 8.66
C ALA A 507 54.76 31.63 9.60
N GLU A 508 55.52 31.45 10.69
CA GLU A 508 55.26 30.50 11.78
C GLU A 508 54.71 31.23 13.02
N ASP A 509 54.15 30.50 13.99
CA ASP A 509 54.44 30.70 15.42
C ASP A 509 53.78 29.61 16.29
N GLU A 510 54.61 28.87 17.05
CA GLU A 510 54.15 28.07 18.19
C GLU A 510 54.23 28.91 19.47
N VAL A 511 53.16 28.98 20.27
CA VAL A 511 53.29 29.26 21.72
C VAL A 511 52.31 28.40 22.53
N HIS A 512 52.86 27.43 23.26
CA HIS A 512 52.22 26.84 24.44
C HIS A 512 52.23 27.86 25.59
N LEU A 513 51.15 27.96 26.38
CA LEU A 513 51.21 27.97 27.86
C LEU A 513 49.83 28.00 28.55
N SER A 514 49.90 27.63 29.84
CA SER A 514 48.94 27.69 30.95
C SER A 514 48.18 29.03 31.12
N SER A 515 47.12 29.14 31.93
CA SER A 515 46.84 28.38 33.17
C SER A 515 45.36 28.20 33.53
N ASP A 516 45.14 27.41 34.57
CA ASP A 516 43.92 27.37 35.38
C ASP A 516 43.63 28.74 36.03
N GLU A 517 42.35 28.97 36.38
CA GLU A 517 41.93 29.32 37.75
C GLU A 517 40.41 29.17 37.93
N GLU A 518 39.96 28.91 39.15
CA GLU A 518 38.55 28.83 39.54
C GLU A 518 38.02 30.20 40.02
N GLU A 519 36.73 30.49 39.82
CA GLU A 519 35.81 30.86 40.92
C GLU A 519 34.38 31.18 40.43
N GLN A 520 33.40 30.91 41.29
CA GLN A 520 32.10 31.61 41.33
C GLN A 520 32.04 32.38 42.65
N PRO A 521 31.49 33.61 42.69
CA PRO A 521 30.04 33.71 42.98
C PRO A 521 29.29 34.90 42.33
N ALA A 522 27.96 34.85 42.40
CA ALA A 522 27.08 35.97 42.06
C ALA A 522 26.93 36.97 43.23
N PRO A 523 26.57 38.25 42.97
CA PRO A 523 25.18 38.67 43.25
C PRO A 523 24.60 39.70 42.24
N ALA A 524 23.36 40.15 42.45
CA ALA A 524 22.55 40.87 41.45
C ALA A 524 22.19 42.35 41.79
N ILE A 525 22.13 43.19 40.76
CA ILE A 525 21.62 44.58 40.74
C ILE A 525 20.81 44.74 39.41
N ARG A 526 19.47 44.88 39.41
CA ARG A 526 18.66 46.14 39.45
C ARG A 526 19.01 47.14 38.32
N ARG A 527 18.10 47.79 37.56
CA ARG A 527 16.64 48.05 37.57
C ARG A 527 16.19 48.35 36.11
N SER A 528 15.04 47.88 35.57
CA SER A 528 13.71 48.54 35.52
C SER A 528 13.72 50.07 35.27
N THR A 529 12.95 50.69 34.37
CA THR A 529 11.46 50.68 34.14
C THR A 529 11.17 51.17 32.68
N ARG A 530 9.97 51.50 32.15
CA ARG A 530 8.59 51.82 32.61
C ARG A 530 7.67 51.61 31.39
N ALA A 531 6.50 50.96 31.36
CA ALA A 531 5.35 50.83 32.25
C ALA A 531 4.33 52.00 32.16
N SER A 532 3.17 51.75 31.53
CA SER A 532 2.00 52.64 31.50
C SER A 532 0.73 51.91 31.97
N ARG A 533 0.27 52.29 33.16
CA ARG A 533 -1.09 52.04 33.72
C ARG A 533 -2.13 52.93 33.00
N ALA A 534 -3.44 52.82 33.17
CA ALA A 534 -4.40 51.77 33.55
C ALA A 534 -5.80 52.45 33.58
N ARG A 535 -6.88 51.72 33.90
CA ARG A 535 -7.91 52.23 34.82
C ARG A 535 -8.67 51.10 35.50
N ILE A 536 -8.96 51.30 36.79
CA ILE A 536 -9.87 50.51 37.62
C ILE A 536 -10.92 51.51 38.11
N SER A 537 -12.15 51.05 38.35
CA SER A 537 -13.07 51.70 39.28
C SER A 537 -13.68 50.59 40.15
N LEU A 538 -13.61 50.74 41.47
CA LEU A 538 -14.08 49.73 42.42
C LEU A 538 -14.35 50.44 43.75
N ALA A 539 -15.63 50.50 44.12
CA ALA A 539 -16.23 50.86 45.42
C ALA A 539 -17.76 50.81 45.20
N ASP A 540 -18.64 50.62 46.18
CA ASP A 540 -18.67 49.86 47.45
C ASP A 540 -20.13 50.02 47.99
N LEU A 541 -20.44 49.38 49.14
CA LEU A 541 -21.64 49.59 49.99
C LEU A 541 -22.94 48.82 49.69
N ASP A 542 -23.47 48.24 50.78
CA ASP A 542 -24.88 48.18 51.26
C ASP A 542 -25.95 47.50 50.38
N MET A 543 -26.61 46.42 50.84
CA MET A 543 -27.63 46.23 51.91
C MET A 543 -29.07 46.51 51.45
N GLU A 544 -30.00 45.60 51.80
CA GLU A 544 -31.46 45.77 51.81
C GLU A 544 -32.12 46.07 50.43
N ASP A 545 -33.45 46.03 50.25
CA ASP A 545 -34.43 44.96 50.56
C ASP A 545 -35.63 45.13 49.58
N GLU A 546 -36.55 44.15 49.49
CA GLU A 546 -37.87 44.26 48.81
C GLU A 546 -37.87 44.60 47.29
N THR A 547 -38.96 44.55 46.50
CA THR A 547 -40.31 43.92 46.57
C THR A 547 -40.75 43.49 45.15
N ASP A 548 -41.82 42.67 45.05
CA ASP A 548 -42.78 42.42 43.95
C ASP A 548 -42.45 42.68 42.44
N ALA A 549 -43.03 41.96 41.46
CA ALA A 549 -44.30 41.25 41.50
C ALA A 549 -44.32 39.90 40.77
N GLY A 550 -45.16 39.00 41.27
CA GLY A 550 -45.65 37.82 40.55
C GLY A 550 -46.97 38.09 39.79
N PRO A 551 -47.95 37.15 39.76
CA PRO A 551 -47.91 35.83 40.42
C PRO A 551 -48.64 34.68 39.69
N GLN A 552 -48.73 33.52 40.38
CA GLN A 552 -49.74 32.43 40.24
C GLN A 552 -49.64 31.52 38.98
N GLN A 553 -49.91 30.21 39.03
CA GLN A 553 -50.33 29.23 40.07
C GLN A 553 -49.70 27.84 39.68
N ALA A 554 -49.25 26.89 40.51
CA ALA A 554 -49.59 26.41 41.87
C ALA A 554 -50.91 25.59 41.94
N LEU A 555 -51.03 24.36 42.50
CA LEU A 555 -50.09 23.45 43.19
C LEU A 555 -50.41 21.92 42.90
N PRO A 556 -50.77 20.99 43.84
CA PRO A 556 -49.96 19.77 44.13
C PRO A 556 -50.82 18.46 44.11
N PRO A 557 -50.56 17.34 44.87
CA PRO A 557 -49.39 16.89 45.66
C PRO A 557 -48.95 15.42 45.44
N ILE A 558 -47.98 14.99 46.25
CA ILE A 558 -47.35 13.66 46.34
C ILE A 558 -48.28 12.58 46.96
N LYS A 559 -48.19 11.33 46.47
CA LYS A 559 -48.22 10.11 47.32
C LYS A 559 -47.69 8.88 46.58
N ALA A 560 -47.16 7.93 47.35
CA ALA A 560 -46.75 6.60 46.88
C ALA A 560 -47.45 5.52 47.73
N SER A 561 -47.75 4.35 47.14
CA SER A 561 -48.04 3.14 47.90
C SER A 561 -47.77 1.86 47.11
N THR A 562 -47.56 0.79 47.85
CA THR A 562 -47.11 -0.55 47.45
C THR A 562 -48.18 -1.39 46.74
N SER A 563 -47.75 -2.32 45.87
CA SER A 563 -48.07 -3.75 45.99
C SER A 563 -47.47 -4.61 44.84
N ALA A 564 -47.28 -5.88 45.15
CA ALA A 564 -47.03 -7.01 44.24
C ALA A 564 -48.02 -8.13 44.64
N PRO A 565 -48.13 -9.29 43.95
CA PRO A 565 -47.40 -9.80 42.78
C PRO A 565 -48.36 -10.24 41.63
N VAL A 566 -47.89 -11.06 40.67
CA VAL A 566 -48.55 -12.29 40.13
C VAL A 566 -47.94 -12.74 38.78
N LYS A 567 -47.78 -14.07 38.65
CA LYS A 567 -47.71 -14.90 37.42
C LYS A 567 -48.64 -16.11 37.71
N PRO A 568 -49.24 -16.86 36.74
CA PRO A 568 -48.62 -17.27 35.47
C PRO A 568 -49.56 -17.50 34.23
N LYS A 569 -48.95 -17.96 33.11
CA LYS A 569 -49.48 -18.85 32.03
C LYS A 569 -50.99 -18.81 31.66
N THR A 570 -51.33 -18.61 30.37
CA THR A 570 -51.65 -19.71 29.39
C THR A 570 -52.12 -19.25 27.98
N LYS A 571 -51.83 -20.12 27.00
CA LYS A 571 -52.52 -20.47 25.72
C LYS A 571 -53.47 -19.49 24.97
N ALA A 572 -53.09 -19.24 23.71
CA ALA A 572 -53.88 -19.37 22.45
C ALA A 572 -55.21 -18.60 22.22
N PRO A 573 -55.31 -17.77 21.15
CA PRO A 573 -56.58 -17.24 20.61
C PRO A 573 -57.28 -18.20 19.60
N PRO A 574 -58.61 -18.04 19.35
CA PRO A 574 -59.42 -19.01 18.59
C PRO A 574 -59.70 -18.65 17.10
N LYS A 575 -60.47 -19.54 16.44
CA LYS A 575 -60.87 -19.54 15.02
C LYS A 575 -61.94 -18.49 14.66
N ARG A 576 -61.92 -17.98 13.42
CA ARG A 576 -63.05 -17.99 12.42
C ARG A 576 -62.55 -17.54 11.04
N GLN A 577 -62.57 -18.42 10.04
CA GLN A 577 -63.62 -18.60 9.00
C GLN A 577 -63.54 -17.60 7.82
N ALA A 578 -62.97 -18.06 6.70
CA ALA A 578 -63.31 -17.62 5.35
C ALA A 578 -64.36 -18.56 4.74
N ARG A 579 -65.02 -18.17 3.65
CA ARG A 579 -65.99 -19.00 2.90
C ARG A 579 -65.40 -19.56 1.60
N LEU A 580 -66.11 -20.54 1.03
CA LEU A 580 -65.94 -21.17 -0.29
C LEU A 580 -65.80 -20.11 -1.40
N GLY A 581 -65.19 -20.38 -2.56
CA GLY A 581 -64.59 -21.60 -3.14
C GLY A 581 -64.24 -21.30 -4.62
N ASP A 582 -63.84 -22.22 -5.49
CA ASP A 582 -63.29 -23.55 -5.25
C ASP A 582 -62.43 -24.01 -6.47
N GLN A 583 -61.73 -25.14 -6.28
CA GLN A 583 -60.86 -25.94 -7.16
C GLN A 583 -61.20 -25.96 -8.68
N ALA A 584 -60.28 -26.30 -9.62
CA ALA A 584 -59.40 -27.48 -9.66
C ALA A 584 -58.32 -27.37 -10.78
N ALA A 585 -57.28 -28.20 -10.87
CA ALA A 585 -56.62 -29.08 -9.89
C ALA A 585 -55.17 -29.37 -10.31
N LEU A 586 -54.22 -29.22 -9.38
CA LEU A 586 -52.95 -29.95 -9.43
C LEU A 586 -53.15 -31.27 -8.69
N ARG A 587 -53.16 -32.41 -9.40
CA ARG A 587 -53.09 -33.73 -8.74
C ARG A 587 -51.63 -34.00 -8.32
N PRO A 588 -51.34 -34.24 -7.03
CA PRO A 588 -50.01 -34.65 -6.60
C PRO A 588 -49.75 -36.11 -6.97
N TYR A 589 -48.50 -36.44 -7.25
CA TYR A 589 -48.04 -37.81 -7.12
C TYR A 589 -47.93 -38.14 -5.62
N VAL A 590 -48.57 -39.22 -5.20
CA VAL A 590 -48.40 -39.83 -3.87
C VAL A 590 -47.68 -41.16 -4.07
N LEU A 591 -46.78 -41.51 -3.15
CA LEU A 591 -46.12 -42.82 -3.14
C LEU A 591 -47.17 -43.92 -3.08
N ILE A 592 -47.06 -44.89 -3.99
CA ILE A 592 -47.56 -46.24 -3.77
C ILE A 592 -46.32 -47.08 -3.46
N GLU A 593 -46.24 -47.63 -2.26
CA GLU A 593 -45.23 -48.62 -1.93
C GLU A 593 -45.52 -49.91 -2.69
N VAL A 594 -44.57 -50.36 -3.51
CA VAL A 594 -44.64 -51.64 -4.22
C VAL A 594 -43.54 -52.54 -3.63
N PRO A 595 -43.88 -53.68 -2.99
CA PRO A 595 -42.88 -54.59 -2.45
C PRO A 595 -42.08 -55.27 -3.57
N HIS A 596 -40.84 -55.67 -3.25
CA HIS A 596 -39.88 -56.19 -4.21
C HIS A 596 -40.39 -57.39 -5.05
N THR A 597 -40.20 -57.29 -6.36
CA THR A 597 -39.64 -58.38 -7.18
C THR A 597 -38.67 -57.80 -8.22
N PRO A 598 -37.66 -58.55 -8.69
CA PRO A 598 -36.66 -58.04 -9.62
C PRO A 598 -36.98 -58.39 -11.08
N ASP A 599 -37.45 -57.43 -11.89
CA ASP A 599 -36.90 -57.23 -13.24
C ASP A 599 -37.31 -55.91 -13.93
N ASN A 600 -36.72 -55.66 -15.11
CA ASN A 600 -36.76 -54.43 -15.89
C ASN A 600 -38.13 -53.99 -16.48
N ARG A 601 -38.45 -52.70 -16.29
CA ARG A 601 -39.27 -51.80 -17.16
C ARG A 601 -40.77 -52.11 -17.39
N PRO A 602 -41.66 -51.14 -17.07
CA PRO A 602 -42.98 -51.02 -17.70
C PRO A 602 -43.07 -49.87 -18.72
N ARG A 603 -43.82 -50.09 -19.82
CA ARG A 603 -44.40 -49.04 -20.69
C ARG A 603 -45.76 -48.60 -20.11
N VAL A 604 -46.24 -47.42 -20.49
CA VAL A 604 -47.66 -47.04 -20.38
C VAL A 604 -48.15 -46.49 -21.71
N VAL A 605 -49.38 -46.81 -22.08
CA VAL A 605 -50.08 -46.41 -23.32
C VAL A 605 -51.28 -45.53 -22.93
N LEU A 606 -51.61 -44.55 -23.77
CA LEU A 606 -52.83 -43.73 -23.63
C LEU A 606 -53.82 -44.08 -24.75
N ARG A 607 -55.11 -44.07 -24.41
CA ARG A 607 -56.25 -44.31 -25.33
C ARG A 607 -57.35 -43.30 -25.00
N MET A 608 -58.03 -42.78 -26.01
CA MET A 608 -59.11 -41.79 -25.87
C MET A 608 -60.50 -42.47 -25.92
N THR A 609 -61.54 -41.75 -25.47
CA THR A 609 -62.96 -42.16 -25.50
C THR A 609 -63.85 -40.94 -25.76
N GLU A 610 -64.93 -41.13 -26.54
CA GLU A 610 -65.81 -40.08 -27.06
C GLU A 610 -67.09 -39.86 -26.22
N SER A 611 -67.83 -38.78 -26.50
CA SER A 611 -69.17 -38.44 -25.97
C SER A 611 -69.75 -37.21 -26.72
N PRO A 612 -71.09 -37.00 -26.80
CA PRO A 612 -71.79 -37.30 -28.05
C PRO A 612 -72.74 -36.20 -28.59
N GLU A 613 -73.43 -36.50 -29.70
CA GLU A 613 -74.38 -35.64 -30.43
C GLU A 613 -75.82 -35.65 -29.87
N PRO A 614 -76.67 -34.66 -30.22
CA PRO A 614 -78.12 -34.66 -29.99
C PRO A 614 -78.96 -34.91 -31.27
N THR A 615 -80.14 -35.53 -31.12
CA THR A 615 -81.09 -35.82 -32.22
C THR A 615 -82.12 -34.70 -32.50
N PRO A 616 -82.59 -34.54 -33.75
CA PRO A 616 -83.70 -33.65 -34.11
C PRO A 616 -85.10 -34.31 -33.96
N GLN A 617 -86.15 -33.50 -34.08
CA GLN A 617 -87.54 -33.94 -34.27
C GLN A 617 -88.06 -33.47 -35.65
N ALA A 618 -89.15 -34.06 -36.14
CA ALA A 618 -89.67 -33.85 -37.49
C ALA A 618 -91.07 -33.21 -37.51
N GLU A 619 -91.38 -32.48 -38.57
CA GLU A 619 -92.72 -32.07 -39.01
C GLU A 619 -92.82 -32.21 -40.54
N SER A 620 -94.03 -32.18 -41.09
CA SER A 620 -94.38 -32.87 -42.35
C SER A 620 -94.42 -32.01 -43.62
N GLU A 621 -94.34 -32.71 -44.76
CA GLU A 621 -94.50 -32.19 -46.13
C GLU A 621 -95.92 -31.65 -46.41
N ASP A 622 -96.02 -30.68 -47.34
CA ASP A 622 -97.09 -30.65 -48.36
C ASP A 622 -96.52 -30.00 -49.64
N VAL A 623 -97.07 -30.31 -50.81
CA VAL A 623 -96.42 -30.05 -52.12
C VAL A 623 -97.35 -29.35 -53.11
N THR A 624 -96.88 -28.23 -53.67
CA THR A 624 -97.49 -27.57 -54.84
C THR A 624 -96.48 -27.48 -55.98
N MET A 625 -96.86 -27.96 -57.17
CA MET A 625 -95.99 -27.91 -58.36
C MET A 625 -95.90 -26.48 -58.90
N GLU A 626 -94.68 -25.99 -59.12
CA GLU A 626 -94.41 -24.69 -59.76
C GLU A 626 -93.81 -24.85 -61.17
N ASP A 627 -93.52 -23.72 -61.83
CA ASP A 627 -93.22 -23.64 -63.26
C ASP A 627 -91.86 -24.30 -63.63
N PRO A 628 -91.82 -25.28 -64.56
CA PRO A 628 -90.57 -25.90 -65.02
C PRO A 628 -89.53 -24.93 -65.58
N GLN A 629 -89.96 -23.75 -66.05
CA GLN A 629 -89.07 -22.72 -66.54
C GLN A 629 -88.38 -21.95 -65.40
N ALA A 630 -89.09 -21.76 -64.28
CA ALA A 630 -88.53 -21.15 -63.06
C ALA A 630 -87.59 -22.11 -62.34
N GLU A 631 -87.91 -23.40 -62.30
CA GLU A 631 -87.02 -24.44 -61.73
C GLU A 631 -85.68 -24.50 -62.47
N LEU A 632 -85.70 -24.41 -63.81
CA LEU A 632 -84.48 -24.40 -64.64
C LEU A 632 -83.65 -23.11 -64.50
N ASP A 633 -84.28 -21.98 -64.18
CA ASP A 633 -83.56 -20.72 -63.90
C ASP A 633 -82.97 -20.70 -62.49
N LEU A 634 -83.68 -21.24 -61.49
CA LEU A 634 -83.16 -21.43 -60.14
C LEU A 634 -81.95 -22.39 -60.13
N GLN A 635 -82.06 -23.56 -60.78
CA GLN A 635 -80.93 -24.51 -60.91
C GLN A 635 -79.70 -23.87 -61.58
N ARG A 636 -79.89 -23.00 -62.58
CA ARG A 636 -78.78 -22.28 -63.22
C ARG A 636 -78.18 -21.19 -62.32
N GLN A 637 -78.97 -20.57 -61.45
CA GLN A 637 -78.49 -19.61 -60.46
C GLN A 637 -77.71 -20.33 -59.34
N GLU A 638 -78.23 -21.43 -58.80
CA GLU A 638 -77.54 -22.30 -57.85
C GLU A 638 -76.23 -22.86 -58.41
N GLU A 639 -76.18 -23.27 -59.68
CA GLU A 639 -74.94 -23.73 -60.31
C GLU A 639 -73.91 -22.59 -60.44
N GLN A 640 -74.34 -21.34 -60.69
CA GLN A 640 -73.45 -20.19 -60.70
C GLN A 640 -72.93 -19.84 -59.31
N GLU A 641 -73.78 -19.87 -58.28
CA GLU A 641 -73.38 -19.59 -56.89
C GLU A 641 -72.43 -20.67 -56.37
N LEU A 642 -72.70 -21.96 -56.64
CA LEU A 642 -71.81 -23.07 -56.32
C LEU A 642 -70.45 -22.97 -57.04
N ARG A 643 -70.42 -22.54 -58.32
CA ARG A 643 -69.17 -22.27 -59.05
C ARG A 643 -68.39 -21.11 -58.42
N GLN A 644 -69.05 -20.02 -58.04
CA GLN A 644 -68.40 -18.89 -57.37
C GLN A 644 -67.83 -19.29 -56.00
N GLN A 645 -68.57 -20.10 -55.22
CA GLN A 645 -68.11 -20.63 -53.94
C GLN A 645 -66.87 -21.52 -54.11
N GLN A 646 -66.88 -22.43 -55.09
CA GLN A 646 -65.70 -23.26 -55.40
C GLN A 646 -64.49 -22.46 -55.91
N GLU A 647 -64.70 -21.33 -56.60
CA GLU A 647 -63.60 -20.42 -56.96
C GLU A 647 -63.07 -19.61 -55.76
N ALA A 648 -63.95 -19.22 -54.83
CA ALA A 648 -63.56 -18.57 -53.58
C ALA A 648 -62.71 -19.52 -52.70
N GLU A 649 -63.18 -20.75 -52.48
CA GLU A 649 -62.44 -21.78 -51.74
C GLU A 649 -61.08 -22.09 -52.37
N LYS A 650 -61.00 -22.18 -53.71
CA LYS A 650 -59.71 -22.35 -54.42
C LYS A 650 -58.77 -21.17 -54.22
N ARG A 651 -59.28 -19.92 -54.19
CA ARG A 651 -58.46 -18.73 -53.91
C ARG A 651 -57.96 -18.71 -52.47
N GLU A 652 -58.79 -19.07 -51.50
CA GLU A 652 -58.39 -19.14 -50.09
C GLU A 652 -57.36 -20.26 -49.85
N ALA A 653 -57.58 -21.44 -50.43
CA ALA A 653 -56.63 -22.55 -50.37
C ALA A 653 -55.27 -22.19 -51.02
N GLN A 654 -55.27 -21.47 -52.15
CA GLN A 654 -54.04 -20.98 -52.78
C GLN A 654 -53.32 -19.94 -51.91
N ALA A 655 -54.05 -18.98 -51.33
CA ALA A 655 -53.47 -17.98 -50.42
C ALA A 655 -52.86 -18.63 -49.16
N ALA A 656 -53.50 -19.65 -48.60
CA ALA A 656 -52.97 -20.44 -47.49
C ALA A 656 -51.69 -21.21 -47.88
N LEU A 657 -51.65 -21.80 -49.09
CA LEU A 657 -50.48 -22.50 -49.61
C LEU A 657 -49.28 -21.57 -49.81
N ASP A 658 -49.50 -20.37 -50.35
CA ASP A 658 -48.42 -19.41 -50.59
C ASP A 658 -47.92 -18.78 -49.27
N LYS A 659 -48.80 -18.49 -48.31
CA LYS A 659 -48.39 -18.10 -46.95
C LYS A 659 -47.51 -19.18 -46.29
N HIS A 660 -47.88 -20.45 -46.40
CA HIS A 660 -47.06 -21.56 -45.87
C HIS A 660 -45.70 -21.68 -46.59
N ARG A 661 -45.62 -21.33 -47.89
CA ARG A 661 -44.32 -21.23 -48.61
C ARG A 661 -43.45 -20.09 -48.07
N GLU A 662 -44.02 -18.94 -47.76
CA GLU A 662 -43.29 -17.82 -47.14
C GLU A 662 -42.76 -18.19 -45.74
N GLU A 663 -43.59 -18.82 -44.91
CA GLU A 663 -43.18 -19.31 -43.59
C GLU A 663 -42.05 -20.36 -43.69
N GLN A 664 -42.10 -21.29 -44.66
CA GLN A 664 -40.99 -22.22 -44.90
C GLN A 664 -39.72 -21.53 -45.43
N ALA A 665 -39.84 -20.53 -46.29
CA ALA A 665 -38.70 -19.76 -46.79
C ALA A 665 -37.98 -19.00 -45.66
N LEU A 666 -38.74 -18.40 -44.74
CA LEU A 666 -38.21 -17.76 -43.53
C LEU A 666 -37.44 -18.75 -42.63
N ILE A 667 -38.01 -19.94 -42.37
CA ILE A 667 -37.36 -20.99 -41.59
C ILE A 667 -36.05 -21.46 -42.24
N GLN A 668 -36.02 -21.62 -43.57
CA GLN A 668 -34.81 -21.98 -44.30
C GLN A 668 -33.74 -20.88 -44.25
N ALA A 669 -34.14 -19.60 -44.37
CA ALA A 669 -33.22 -18.47 -44.28
C ALA A 669 -32.61 -18.31 -42.88
N GLU A 670 -33.38 -18.55 -41.81
CA GLU A 670 -32.86 -18.54 -40.44
C GLU A 670 -31.92 -19.74 -40.17
N ALA A 671 -32.27 -20.93 -40.65
CA ALA A 671 -31.40 -22.10 -40.57
C ALA A 671 -30.06 -21.90 -41.32
N ALA A 672 -30.07 -21.21 -42.46
CA ALA A 672 -28.86 -20.83 -43.20
C ALA A 672 -28.01 -19.82 -42.41
N ARG A 673 -28.62 -18.78 -41.83
CA ARG A 673 -27.93 -17.82 -40.94
C ARG A 673 -27.30 -18.49 -39.73
N LEU A 674 -28.00 -19.44 -39.11
CA LEU A 674 -27.48 -20.17 -37.94
C LEU A 674 -26.26 -21.04 -38.32
N LYS A 675 -26.28 -21.70 -39.48
CA LYS A 675 -25.13 -22.45 -40.01
C LYS A 675 -23.93 -21.54 -40.27
N HIS A 676 -24.13 -20.38 -40.91
CA HIS A 676 -23.05 -19.40 -41.15
C HIS A 676 -22.38 -18.96 -39.85
N LYS A 677 -23.18 -18.59 -38.85
CA LYS A 677 -22.72 -18.18 -37.52
C LYS A 677 -21.95 -19.29 -36.77
N GLN A 678 -22.31 -20.56 -37.00
CA GLN A 678 -21.57 -21.70 -36.46
C GLN A 678 -20.23 -21.94 -37.17
N SER A 679 -20.13 -21.73 -38.50
CA SER A 679 -18.85 -21.76 -39.21
C SER A 679 -17.92 -20.61 -38.79
N GLU A 680 -18.44 -19.39 -38.61
CA GLU A 680 -17.66 -18.24 -38.12
C GLU A 680 -17.11 -18.50 -36.71
N ALA A 681 -17.92 -19.04 -35.81
CA ALA A 681 -17.49 -19.41 -34.47
C ALA A 681 -16.35 -20.45 -34.47
N ARG A 682 -16.45 -21.50 -35.30
CA ARG A 682 -15.39 -22.52 -35.46
C ARG A 682 -14.11 -21.96 -36.07
N ALA A 683 -14.22 -21.05 -37.04
CA ALA A 683 -13.07 -20.36 -37.62
C ALA A 683 -12.34 -19.49 -36.57
N ALA A 684 -13.10 -18.75 -35.75
CA ALA A 684 -12.55 -17.95 -34.65
C ALA A 684 -11.89 -18.81 -33.57
N GLU A 685 -12.46 -19.97 -33.25
CA GLU A 685 -11.91 -20.94 -32.29
C GLU A 685 -10.57 -21.53 -32.79
N MET A 686 -10.50 -21.96 -34.05
CA MET A 686 -9.24 -22.43 -34.66
C MET A 686 -8.17 -21.32 -34.72
N ALA A 687 -8.57 -20.08 -35.02
CA ALA A 687 -7.64 -18.94 -35.01
C ALA A 687 -7.11 -18.61 -33.60
N ALA A 688 -7.93 -18.80 -32.56
CA ALA A 688 -7.49 -18.65 -31.17
C ALA A 688 -6.55 -19.78 -30.73
N GLU A 689 -6.83 -21.03 -31.11
CA GLU A 689 -5.96 -22.18 -30.84
C GLU A 689 -4.60 -22.04 -31.54
N GLN A 690 -4.57 -21.50 -32.77
CA GLN A 690 -3.31 -21.25 -33.47
C GLN A 690 -2.49 -20.13 -32.80
N ARG A 691 -3.09 -18.96 -32.51
CA ARG A 691 -2.41 -17.85 -31.79
C ARG A 691 -1.80 -18.29 -30.45
N LYS A 692 -2.44 -19.24 -29.77
CA LYS A 692 -1.97 -19.85 -28.52
C LYS A 692 -0.74 -20.74 -28.72
N ARG A 693 -0.60 -21.42 -29.85
CA ARG A 693 0.62 -22.14 -30.26
C ARG A 693 1.73 -21.17 -30.65
N ASP A 694 1.43 -20.19 -31.49
CA ASP A 694 2.41 -19.18 -31.94
C ASP A 694 3.03 -18.43 -30.75
N LEU A 695 2.21 -18.08 -29.76
CA LEU A 695 2.64 -17.46 -28.50
C LEU A 695 3.46 -18.40 -27.60
N ALA A 696 3.30 -19.72 -27.71
CA ALA A 696 4.15 -20.68 -27.01
C ALA A 696 5.54 -20.76 -27.68
N THR A 697 5.58 -20.90 -29.01
CA THR A 697 6.82 -20.89 -29.81
C THR A 697 7.63 -19.60 -29.58
N LEU A 698 6.96 -18.44 -29.60
CA LEU A 698 7.59 -17.14 -29.34
C LEU A 698 8.16 -17.00 -27.91
N LYS A 699 7.53 -17.63 -26.91
CA LYS A 699 8.06 -17.68 -25.54
C LYS A 699 9.30 -18.57 -25.46
N GLU A 700 9.31 -19.69 -26.17
CA GLU A 700 10.44 -20.62 -26.17
C GLU A 700 11.67 -20.01 -26.87
N THR A 701 11.50 -19.42 -28.06
CA THR A 701 12.61 -18.74 -28.76
C THR A 701 13.14 -17.56 -27.95
N LYS A 702 12.27 -16.74 -27.34
CA LYS A 702 12.71 -15.64 -26.45
C LYS A 702 13.43 -16.15 -25.19
N MET A 703 13.05 -17.30 -24.64
CA MET A 703 13.75 -17.93 -23.51
C MET A 703 15.11 -18.52 -23.92
N LYS A 704 15.22 -19.11 -25.11
CA LYS A 704 16.49 -19.59 -25.69
C LYS A 704 17.46 -18.41 -25.93
N ALA A 705 16.98 -17.32 -26.51
CA ALA A 705 17.78 -16.11 -26.73
C ALA A 705 18.25 -15.46 -25.40
N LEU A 706 17.40 -15.44 -24.36
CA LEU A 706 17.78 -14.94 -23.05
C LEU A 706 18.91 -15.77 -22.42
N ARG A 707 18.78 -17.12 -22.44
CA ARG A 707 19.82 -18.03 -21.92
C ARG A 707 21.15 -17.89 -22.65
N LEU A 708 21.13 -17.70 -23.96
CA LEU A 708 22.34 -17.47 -24.75
C LEU A 708 23.04 -16.16 -24.32
N LYS A 709 22.28 -15.08 -24.13
CA LYS A 709 22.82 -13.82 -23.61
C LYS A 709 23.37 -13.96 -22.19
N GLU A 710 22.66 -14.65 -21.31
CA GLU A 710 23.12 -14.93 -19.93
C GLU A 710 24.43 -15.73 -19.92
N ALA A 711 24.59 -16.72 -20.81
CA ALA A 711 25.83 -17.48 -20.96
C ALA A 711 26.99 -16.59 -21.46
N MET A 712 26.76 -15.73 -22.46
CA MET A 712 27.77 -14.77 -22.95
C MET A 712 28.22 -13.78 -21.87
N GLU A 713 27.30 -13.27 -21.06
CA GLU A 713 27.63 -12.37 -19.94
C GLU A 713 28.39 -13.11 -18.82
N GLN A 714 28.02 -14.36 -18.51
CA GLN A 714 28.77 -15.20 -17.56
C GLN A 714 30.19 -15.51 -18.03
N GLU A 715 30.41 -15.82 -19.31
CA GLU A 715 31.75 -16.07 -19.83
C GLU A 715 32.61 -14.79 -19.83
N LYS A 716 32.03 -13.65 -20.20
CA LYS A 716 32.70 -12.34 -20.12
C LYS A 716 33.13 -12.02 -18.69
N LEU A 717 32.25 -12.27 -17.71
CA LEU A 717 32.54 -12.08 -16.28
C LEU A 717 33.61 -13.06 -15.78
N LYS A 718 33.61 -14.32 -16.25
CA LYS A 718 34.64 -15.31 -15.93
C LYS A 718 36.02 -14.85 -16.42
N ARG A 719 36.14 -14.42 -17.68
CA ARG A 719 37.39 -13.89 -18.26
C ARG A 719 37.89 -12.65 -17.48
N GLN A 720 36.99 -11.76 -17.06
CA GLN A 720 37.35 -10.61 -16.19
C GLN A 720 37.87 -11.05 -14.81
N LEU A 721 37.21 -12.01 -14.16
CA LEU A 721 37.63 -12.54 -12.86
C LEU A 721 38.97 -13.29 -12.94
N GLU A 722 39.27 -13.94 -14.06
CA GLU A 722 40.56 -14.60 -14.30
C GLU A 722 41.69 -13.57 -14.50
N GLN A 723 41.43 -12.47 -15.21
CA GLN A 723 42.36 -11.33 -15.31
C GLN A 723 42.60 -10.63 -13.96
N GLU A 724 41.56 -10.49 -13.13
CA GLU A 724 41.69 -9.92 -11.78
C GLU A 724 42.52 -10.83 -10.86
N LYS A 725 42.22 -12.14 -10.82
CA LYS A 725 43.02 -13.15 -10.09
C LYS A 725 44.49 -13.15 -10.52
N ALA A 726 44.78 -12.97 -11.81
CA ALA A 726 46.16 -12.88 -12.30
C ALA A 726 46.90 -11.64 -11.76
N LYS A 727 46.22 -10.48 -11.71
CA LYS A 727 46.75 -9.24 -11.12
C LYS A 727 46.99 -9.38 -9.62
N ASP A 728 46.03 -9.94 -8.88
CA ASP A 728 46.18 -10.18 -7.44
C ASP A 728 47.29 -11.21 -7.14
N LEU A 729 47.45 -12.25 -7.97
CA LEU A 729 48.55 -13.20 -7.82
C LEU A 729 49.93 -12.56 -8.07
N LYS A 730 50.03 -11.62 -9.03
CA LYS A 730 51.26 -10.82 -9.24
C LYS A 730 51.54 -9.95 -8.01
N ARG A 731 50.54 -9.20 -7.55
CA ARG A 731 50.64 -8.33 -6.36
C ARG A 731 50.97 -9.10 -5.08
N ALA A 732 50.43 -10.31 -4.91
CA ALA A 732 50.75 -11.18 -3.79
C ALA A 732 52.21 -11.65 -3.82
N LYS A 733 52.73 -12.03 -5.00
CA LYS A 733 54.15 -12.37 -5.19
C LYS A 733 55.08 -11.18 -4.88
N GLU A 734 54.73 -9.98 -5.31
CA GLU A 734 55.46 -8.74 -5.01
C GLU A 734 55.51 -8.45 -3.49
N VAL A 735 54.36 -8.53 -2.81
CA VAL A 735 54.26 -8.38 -1.34
C VAL A 735 55.06 -9.47 -0.62
N GLN A 736 55.08 -10.70 -1.14
CA GLN A 736 55.84 -11.81 -0.55
C GLN A 736 57.35 -11.66 -0.76
N LEU A 737 57.79 -11.12 -1.91
CA LEU A 737 59.18 -10.77 -2.19
C LEU A 737 59.67 -9.61 -1.29
N GLU A 738 58.87 -8.56 -1.10
CA GLU A 738 59.18 -7.46 -0.17
C GLU A 738 59.20 -7.95 1.29
N LYS A 739 58.29 -8.87 1.66
CA LYS A 739 58.34 -9.50 2.99
C LYS A 739 59.61 -10.33 3.19
N GLN A 740 60.10 -11.01 2.14
CA GLN A 740 61.37 -11.73 2.17
C GLN A 740 62.55 -10.75 2.33
N ARG A 741 62.62 -9.69 1.52
CA ARG A 741 63.62 -8.60 1.64
C ARG A 741 63.66 -8.00 3.05
N ARG A 742 62.50 -7.83 3.70
CA ARG A 742 62.40 -7.38 5.11
C ARG A 742 62.92 -8.40 6.11
N VAL A 743 62.65 -9.69 5.93
CA VAL A 743 63.19 -10.78 6.77
C VAL A 743 64.71 -10.85 6.65
N ASP A 744 65.27 -10.71 5.45
CA ASP A 744 66.71 -10.80 5.25
C ASP A 744 67.44 -9.52 5.75
N ARG A 745 66.82 -8.33 5.63
CA ARG A 745 67.25 -7.13 6.38
C ARG A 745 67.19 -7.29 7.90
N ALA A 746 66.27 -8.09 8.43
CA ALA A 746 66.18 -8.37 9.87
C ALA A 746 67.26 -9.36 10.34
N LYS A 747 67.54 -10.42 9.56
CA LYS A 747 68.66 -11.36 9.81
C LYS A 747 70.00 -10.63 9.85
N ALA A 748 70.21 -9.67 8.95
CA ALA A 748 71.42 -8.83 8.92
C ALA A 748 71.62 -7.96 10.18
N LYS A 749 70.63 -7.88 11.09
CA LYS A 749 70.71 -7.19 12.39
C LYS A 749 70.71 -8.12 13.61
N GLY A 750 71.06 -9.40 13.43
CA GLY A 750 71.42 -10.30 14.53
C GLY A 750 70.27 -10.82 15.42
N GLY A 751 69.02 -10.67 14.98
CA GLY A 751 67.85 -11.24 15.67
C GLY A 751 67.49 -12.64 15.16
N SER A 752 67.54 -13.66 16.03
CA SER A 752 67.04 -15.01 15.74
C SER A 752 65.60 -15.19 16.23
N PRO A 753 64.64 -15.56 15.36
CA PRO A 753 63.27 -15.82 15.77
C PRO A 753 62.85 -17.28 15.50
N ASN A 754 63.02 -18.15 16.49
CA ASN A 754 62.25 -19.39 16.56
C ASN A 754 60.99 -19.13 17.39
N VAL A 755 59.93 -18.61 16.75
CA VAL A 755 58.70 -18.13 17.43
C VAL A 755 57.47 -18.74 16.78
N SER A 756 56.75 -19.56 17.54
CA SER A 756 55.43 -20.08 17.17
C SER A 756 54.39 -18.96 17.07
N PHE A 757 53.51 -19.01 16.06
CA PHE A 757 52.48 -17.99 15.85
C PHE A 757 51.34 -18.09 16.88
N THR A 758 51.50 -17.43 18.03
CA THR A 758 50.43 -17.22 19.00
C THR A 758 49.48 -16.11 18.53
N LEU A 759 48.17 -16.32 18.67
CA LEU A 759 47.20 -15.26 18.37
C LEU A 759 47.36 -14.08 19.35
N PRO A 760 47.25 -12.81 18.88
CA PRO A 760 47.20 -11.65 19.76
C PRO A 760 46.09 -11.77 20.81
N GLU A 761 46.35 -11.29 22.03
CA GLU A 761 45.46 -11.38 23.20
C GLU A 761 43.99 -11.04 22.87
N LYS A 762 43.77 -9.96 22.10
CA LYS A 762 42.45 -9.46 21.67
C LYS A 762 41.66 -10.38 20.71
N TYR A 763 42.24 -11.49 20.29
CA TYR A 763 41.60 -12.53 19.46
C TYR A 763 41.57 -13.91 20.12
N LYS A 764 42.09 -14.06 21.36
CA LYS A 764 41.61 -15.13 22.23
C LYS A 764 40.13 -14.85 22.51
N ALA A 765 39.29 -15.88 22.55
CA ALA A 765 37.89 -15.69 22.86
C ALA A 765 37.77 -15.03 24.25
N PRO A 766 36.99 -13.94 24.40
CA PRO A 766 36.62 -13.47 25.73
C PRO A 766 35.89 -14.60 26.48
N GLY A 767 35.92 -14.55 27.81
CA GLY A 767 35.24 -15.53 28.65
C GLY A 767 33.81 -15.76 28.18
N ARG A 768 33.43 -17.04 28.08
CA ARG A 768 32.13 -17.57 27.61
C ARG A 768 30.99 -16.57 27.87
N PRO A 769 30.39 -15.93 26.84
CA PRO A 769 29.37 -14.92 27.07
C PRO A 769 28.18 -15.51 27.83
N ASP A 770 27.54 -14.72 28.70
CA ASP A 770 26.48 -15.15 29.64
C ASP A 770 25.17 -15.64 28.98
N LEU A 771 25.15 -15.81 27.66
CA LEU A 771 24.09 -16.48 26.92
C LEU A 771 24.27 -18.00 27.04
N LEU A 772 23.63 -18.57 28.06
CA LEU A 772 23.67 -20.00 28.36
C LEU A 772 23.25 -20.84 27.12
N PRO A 773 24.11 -21.73 26.60
CA PRO A 773 23.71 -22.67 25.56
C PRO A 773 22.82 -23.77 26.18
N LEU A 774 21.89 -24.32 25.39
CA LEU A 774 20.74 -25.13 25.85
C LEU A 774 21.08 -26.20 26.92
N GLY A 775 20.74 -25.96 28.18
CA GLY A 775 21.08 -26.87 29.28
C GLY A 775 20.46 -28.26 29.12
N GLY A 776 21.30 -29.31 29.18
CA GLY A 776 20.92 -30.71 28.93
C GLY A 776 19.95 -31.37 29.94
N GLY A 777 19.28 -30.59 30.79
CA GLY A 777 18.20 -31.06 31.67
C GLY A 777 16.81 -31.02 31.04
N LEU A 778 16.63 -30.33 29.90
CA LEU A 778 15.38 -30.40 29.13
C LEU A 778 15.31 -31.71 28.35
N ALA A 779 14.59 -32.68 28.91
CA ALA A 779 14.24 -33.90 28.21
C ALA A 779 13.30 -33.58 27.03
N LEU A 780 13.87 -33.42 25.83
CA LEU A 780 13.17 -33.21 24.55
C LEU A 780 12.43 -34.48 24.06
N THR A 781 11.91 -35.28 24.98
CA THR A 781 11.34 -36.62 24.74
C THR A 781 9.87 -36.60 24.32
N SER A 782 9.22 -35.43 24.26
CA SER A 782 7.87 -35.30 23.71
C SER A 782 7.64 -34.02 22.91
N LYS A 783 6.81 -34.18 21.87
CA LYS A 783 6.28 -33.12 21.00
C LYS A 783 5.43 -32.08 21.75
N GLU A 784 5.00 -32.41 22.96
CA GLU A 784 4.07 -31.64 23.79
C GLU A 784 4.79 -30.82 24.87
N THR A 785 5.96 -31.29 25.34
CA THR A 785 6.90 -30.50 26.14
C THR A 785 7.38 -29.29 25.33
N ILE A 786 7.86 -29.58 24.11
CA ILE A 786 8.32 -28.59 23.12
C ILE A 786 7.30 -27.45 22.92
N LEU A 787 6.00 -27.76 22.88
CA LEU A 787 4.94 -26.77 22.67
C LEU A 787 4.58 -25.93 23.91
N LYS A 788 4.91 -26.38 25.12
CA LYS A 788 4.62 -25.64 26.37
C LYS A 788 5.67 -24.57 26.64
N ASP A 789 6.95 -24.92 26.44
CA ASP A 789 8.09 -24.07 26.81
C ASP A 789 8.39 -22.96 25.78
N PHE A 790 7.80 -23.01 24.58
CA PHE A 790 8.00 -22.03 23.50
C PHE A 790 7.48 -20.59 23.75
N HIS A 791 6.98 -20.27 24.95
CA HIS A 791 6.61 -18.89 25.30
C HIS A 791 7.81 -17.91 25.38
N PHE A 792 9.05 -18.40 25.32
CA PHE A 792 10.26 -17.60 25.54
C PHE A 792 11.18 -17.45 24.32
N ILE A 793 10.74 -17.79 23.10
CA ILE A 793 11.55 -17.61 21.88
C ILE A 793 11.94 -16.13 21.68
N LYS A 794 13.18 -15.79 22.01
CA LYS A 794 13.79 -14.49 21.74
C LYS A 794 14.59 -14.58 20.44
N THR A 795 13.96 -14.35 19.29
CA THR A 795 14.71 -14.03 18.06
C THR A 795 15.21 -12.60 18.16
N ASN A 796 16.40 -12.40 18.76
CA ASN A 796 17.02 -11.08 18.90
C ASN A 796 18.26 -10.94 17.98
N ASN A 797 18.52 -9.70 17.57
CA ASN A 797 19.36 -9.31 16.42
C ASN A 797 18.79 -9.81 15.08
N SER A 798 18.36 -8.89 14.22
CA SER A 798 18.01 -9.18 12.84
C SER A 798 19.24 -9.66 12.07
N VAL A 799 19.21 -10.90 11.59
CA VAL A 799 20.25 -11.41 10.70
C VAL A 799 20.06 -10.83 9.31
N LEU A 800 21.14 -10.37 8.68
CA LEU A 800 21.06 -9.82 7.34
C LEU A 800 20.61 -10.89 6.34
N GLY A 801 19.60 -10.57 5.53
CA GLY A 801 19.09 -11.41 4.43
C GLY A 801 20.04 -11.47 3.22
N ASP A 802 21.34 -11.39 3.42
CA ASP A 802 22.37 -11.24 2.39
C ASP A 802 22.92 -12.56 1.86
N GLY A 803 22.25 -13.68 2.12
CA GLY A 803 22.71 -15.03 1.79
C GLY A 803 23.75 -15.62 2.75
N ASN A 804 24.35 -14.83 3.65
CA ASN A 804 25.26 -15.35 4.68
C ASN A 804 24.57 -15.79 5.99
N CYS A 805 23.23 -15.81 6.03
CA CYS A 805 22.46 -15.89 7.28
C CYS A 805 22.86 -17.03 8.23
N GLN A 806 23.03 -18.26 7.73
CA GLN A 806 23.47 -19.42 8.53
C GLN A 806 24.83 -19.16 9.23
N PHE A 807 25.83 -18.67 8.48
CA PHE A 807 27.15 -18.31 9.01
C PHE A 807 27.10 -17.09 9.95
N ARG A 808 26.16 -16.15 9.73
CA ARG A 808 25.92 -15.01 10.62
C ARG A 808 25.31 -15.43 11.96
N VAL A 809 24.39 -16.40 11.98
CA VAL A 809 23.85 -17.00 13.21
C VAL A 809 24.95 -17.65 14.02
N MET A 810 25.80 -18.47 13.40
CA MET A 810 26.92 -19.10 14.10
C MET A 810 27.96 -18.07 14.59
N SER A 811 28.27 -17.06 13.78
CA SER A 811 29.13 -15.94 14.19
C SER A 811 28.57 -15.22 15.42
N GLN A 812 27.26 -14.99 15.45
CA GLN A 812 26.57 -14.35 16.57
C GLN A 812 26.66 -15.19 17.86
N HIS A 813 26.53 -16.52 17.75
CA HIS A 813 26.67 -17.45 18.88
C HIS A 813 28.10 -17.60 19.40
N LEU A 814 29.10 -17.64 18.51
CA LEU A 814 30.51 -17.84 18.85
C LEU A 814 31.21 -16.57 19.35
N TYR A 815 30.84 -15.41 18.82
CA TYR A 815 31.59 -14.16 18.97
C TYR A 815 30.73 -12.97 19.43
N GLY A 816 29.43 -13.17 19.69
CA GLY A 816 28.49 -12.09 20.04
C GLY A 816 28.18 -11.11 18.90
N THR A 817 28.69 -11.35 17.68
CA THR A 817 28.55 -10.45 16.52
C THR A 817 28.37 -11.21 15.21
N GLN A 818 27.56 -10.68 14.30
CA GLN A 818 27.41 -11.22 12.94
C GLN A 818 28.61 -10.92 12.02
N ALA A 819 29.57 -10.09 12.44
CA ALA A 819 30.65 -9.60 11.58
C ALA A 819 31.63 -10.69 11.13
N MET A 820 31.88 -11.70 11.97
CA MET A 820 32.87 -12.76 11.72
C MET A 820 32.33 -13.89 10.80
N HIS A 821 31.17 -13.73 10.16
CA HIS A 821 30.55 -14.75 9.31
C HIS A 821 31.46 -15.27 8.18
N ALA A 822 32.36 -14.42 7.65
CA ALA A 822 33.33 -14.81 6.63
C ALA A 822 34.37 -15.81 7.18
N LEU A 823 34.83 -15.61 8.43
CA LEU A 823 35.72 -16.54 9.12
C LEU A 823 35.03 -17.89 9.40
N VAL A 824 33.74 -17.85 9.79
CA VAL A 824 32.94 -19.08 9.96
C VAL A 824 32.84 -19.84 8.63
N ARG A 825 32.45 -19.17 7.53
CA ARG A 825 32.38 -19.80 6.19
C ARG A 825 33.73 -20.39 5.78
N GLN A 826 34.82 -19.64 5.94
CA GLN A 826 36.17 -20.10 5.61
C GLN A 826 36.54 -21.37 6.39
N LYS A 827 36.22 -21.43 7.69
CA LYS A 827 36.52 -22.62 8.51
C LYS A 827 35.65 -23.83 8.14
N VAL A 828 34.35 -23.63 7.88
CA VAL A 828 33.43 -24.70 7.45
C VAL A 828 33.86 -25.28 6.09
N VAL A 829 34.18 -24.44 5.11
CA VAL A 829 34.65 -24.89 3.79
C VAL A 829 36.02 -25.58 3.87
N SER A 830 36.93 -25.12 4.73
CA SER A 830 38.19 -25.84 5.01
C SER A 830 37.98 -27.20 5.67
N HIS A 831 36.99 -27.33 6.56
CA HIS A 831 36.63 -28.62 7.17
C HIS A 831 36.02 -29.58 6.14
N LEU A 832 35.16 -29.09 5.24
CA LEU A 832 34.59 -29.88 4.14
C LEU A 832 35.65 -30.35 3.14
N ARG A 833 36.66 -29.53 2.84
CA ARG A 833 37.84 -29.95 2.04
C ARG A 833 38.65 -31.06 2.71
N ALA A 834 38.80 -31.01 4.03
CA ALA A 834 39.52 -32.03 4.80
C ALA A 834 38.69 -33.33 5.01
N ASN A 835 37.36 -33.26 4.93
CA ASN A 835 36.44 -34.36 5.20
C ASN A 835 35.43 -34.53 4.04
N PRO A 836 35.89 -34.88 2.82
CA PRO A 836 35.02 -34.97 1.63
C PRO A 836 33.95 -36.06 1.74
N SER A 837 34.09 -37.02 2.67
CA SER A 837 33.07 -38.00 3.04
C SER A 837 31.74 -37.35 3.42
N LEU A 838 31.74 -36.17 4.06
CA LEU A 838 30.53 -35.42 4.39
C LEU A 838 29.78 -34.95 3.13
N ILE A 839 30.51 -34.53 2.10
CA ILE A 839 29.92 -34.09 0.83
C ILE A 839 29.37 -35.31 0.08
N LEU A 840 30.16 -36.39 0.02
CA LEU A 840 29.80 -37.62 -0.70
C LEU A 840 28.58 -38.33 -0.10
N HIS A 841 28.43 -38.34 1.24
CA HIS A 841 27.31 -38.98 1.91
C HIS A 841 25.97 -38.29 1.59
N PHE A 842 25.95 -36.95 1.50
CA PHE A 842 24.76 -36.20 1.10
C PHE A 842 24.55 -36.17 -0.42
N ALA A 843 25.61 -36.13 -1.24
CA ALA A 843 25.49 -36.21 -2.69
C ALA A 843 24.87 -37.54 -3.17
N ALA A 844 25.07 -38.63 -2.42
CA ALA A 844 24.41 -39.91 -2.65
C ALA A 844 22.88 -39.91 -2.35
N ALA A 845 22.33 -38.83 -1.78
CA ALA A 845 20.93 -38.75 -1.35
C ALA A 845 19.99 -37.97 -2.30
N GLY A 846 20.50 -37.27 -3.33
CA GLY A 846 19.66 -36.77 -4.44
C GLY A 846 20.15 -35.54 -5.22
N ASP A 847 19.90 -35.58 -6.54
CA ASP A 847 19.67 -34.46 -7.47
C ASP A 847 20.61 -33.22 -7.45
N SER A 848 21.87 -33.34 -7.03
CA SER A 848 22.88 -32.28 -7.22
C SER A 848 23.75 -32.52 -8.46
N HIS A 849 23.60 -31.69 -9.49
CA HIS A 849 24.43 -31.72 -10.73
C HIS A 849 25.86 -31.16 -10.57
N LEU A 850 26.44 -31.16 -9.36
CA LEU A 850 27.76 -30.59 -9.08
C LEU A 850 28.67 -31.65 -8.45
N SER A 851 29.93 -31.69 -8.88
CA SER A 851 30.97 -32.45 -8.20
C SER A 851 31.28 -31.85 -6.82
N ALA A 852 31.94 -32.63 -5.96
CA ALA A 852 32.31 -32.17 -4.62
C ALA A 852 33.23 -30.93 -4.64
N GLU A 853 34.09 -30.80 -5.65
CA GLU A 853 34.97 -29.63 -5.82
C GLU A 853 34.20 -28.40 -6.31
N GLU A 854 33.27 -28.55 -7.26
CA GLU A 854 32.39 -27.44 -7.68
C GLU A 854 31.51 -26.95 -6.52
N TYR A 855 30.94 -27.87 -5.73
CA TYR A 855 30.23 -27.55 -4.51
C TYR A 855 31.09 -26.75 -3.52
N LEU A 856 32.35 -27.17 -3.31
CA LEU A 856 33.32 -26.45 -2.45
C LEU A 856 33.69 -25.07 -3.00
N GLN A 857 33.78 -24.90 -4.32
CA GLN A 857 34.05 -23.62 -4.97
C GLN A 857 32.86 -22.66 -4.88
N GLU A 858 31.63 -23.14 -5.07
CA GLU A 858 30.43 -22.33 -4.87
C GLU A 858 30.23 -21.95 -3.39
N MET A 859 30.38 -22.89 -2.46
CA MET A 859 30.19 -22.65 -1.02
C MET A 859 31.24 -21.71 -0.43
N ALA A 860 32.44 -21.65 -1.02
CA ALA A 860 33.47 -20.68 -0.68
C ALA A 860 33.09 -19.22 -0.99
N LYS A 861 32.22 -18.98 -1.98
CA LYS A 861 31.85 -17.61 -2.38
C LYS A 861 31.04 -16.92 -1.27
N ASN A 862 31.27 -15.61 -1.12
CA ASN A 862 30.47 -14.76 -0.25
C ASN A 862 29.00 -14.79 -0.73
N LYS A 863 28.05 -14.79 0.21
CA LYS A 863 26.59 -14.82 -0.02
C LYS A 863 26.00 -16.14 -0.57
N THR A 864 26.79 -17.17 -0.90
CA THR A 864 26.24 -18.50 -1.22
C THR A 864 25.47 -19.07 -0.03
N TRP A 865 24.24 -19.54 -0.23
CA TRP A 865 23.40 -20.03 0.86
C TRP A 865 23.95 -21.32 1.46
N GLY A 866 23.86 -21.44 2.77
CA GLY A 866 24.14 -22.70 3.48
C GLY A 866 22.94 -23.67 3.43
N ASP A 867 23.26 -24.93 3.65
CA ASP A 867 22.44 -26.14 3.55
C ASP A 867 22.63 -27.04 4.79
N GLU A 868 22.26 -28.31 4.73
CA GLU A 868 22.40 -29.26 5.84
C GLU A 868 23.83 -29.82 5.98
N ILE A 869 24.56 -29.95 4.87
CA ILE A 869 25.98 -30.36 4.82
C ILE A 869 26.85 -29.35 5.61
N THR A 870 26.60 -28.06 5.38
CA THR A 870 27.28 -26.96 6.09
C THR A 870 26.88 -26.84 7.56
N LEU A 871 25.69 -27.29 7.97
CA LEU A 871 25.35 -27.42 9.39
C LEU A 871 26.14 -28.55 10.07
N ALA A 872 26.22 -29.73 9.44
CA ALA A 872 26.99 -30.86 9.96
C ALA A 872 28.49 -30.51 10.09
N ALA A 873 29.10 -29.97 9.03
CA ALA A 873 30.50 -29.55 9.05
C ALA A 873 30.77 -28.36 10.00
N MET A 874 29.78 -27.50 10.25
CA MET A 874 29.88 -26.42 11.24
C MET A 874 29.86 -26.95 12.68
N ALA A 875 29.02 -27.96 12.97
CA ALA A 875 29.01 -28.65 14.25
C ALA A 875 30.36 -29.34 14.52
N GLU A 876 30.90 -30.09 13.54
CA GLU A 876 32.20 -30.76 13.67
C GLU A 876 33.37 -29.78 13.76
N ALA A 877 33.48 -28.81 12.85
CA ALA A 877 34.61 -27.89 12.80
C ALA A 877 34.76 -27.06 14.08
N TYR A 878 33.66 -26.79 14.78
CA TYR A 878 33.63 -26.08 16.06
C TYR A 878 33.48 -26.99 17.29
N ARG A 879 33.38 -28.32 17.10
CA ARG A 879 33.19 -29.33 18.16
C ARG A 879 32.03 -28.97 19.10
N CYS A 880 30.90 -28.61 18.52
CA CYS A 880 29.70 -28.16 19.21
C CYS A 880 28.45 -28.85 18.65
N SER A 881 27.32 -28.77 19.35
CA SER A 881 26.03 -29.18 18.79
C SER A 881 25.19 -27.98 18.33
N ILE A 882 24.43 -28.16 17.25
CA ILE A 882 23.52 -27.17 16.69
C ILE A 882 22.10 -27.73 16.70
N PHE A 883 21.14 -26.99 17.26
CA PHE A 883 19.71 -27.32 17.26
C PHE A 883 18.98 -26.42 16.27
N VAL A 884 18.33 -27.00 15.27
CA VAL A 884 17.55 -26.26 14.25
C VAL A 884 16.07 -26.48 14.49
N LEU A 885 15.33 -25.39 14.75
CA LEU A 885 13.87 -25.35 14.78
C LEU A 885 13.33 -24.78 13.47
N SER A 886 12.32 -25.42 12.87
CA SER A 886 11.57 -24.89 11.74
C SER A 886 10.06 -25.11 11.91
N CYS A 887 9.26 -24.40 11.12
CA CYS A 887 7.80 -24.41 11.20
C CYS A 887 7.18 -24.46 9.80
N ILE A 888 6.50 -25.55 9.48
CA ILE A 888 5.62 -25.68 8.30
C ILE A 888 4.21 -25.21 8.71
N THR A 889 3.54 -24.45 7.85
CA THR A 889 2.07 -24.33 7.87
C THR A 889 1.53 -24.97 6.58
N PRO A 890 0.92 -26.16 6.63
CA PRO A 890 0.41 -26.82 5.42
C PRO A 890 -0.70 -25.99 4.75
N ALA A 891 -0.72 -25.92 3.42
CA ALA A 891 -1.69 -25.09 2.68
C ALA A 891 -3.18 -25.44 2.93
N SER A 892 -3.46 -26.60 3.53
CA SER A 892 -4.79 -27.10 3.89
C SER A 892 -5.11 -27.04 5.39
N SER A 893 -4.23 -26.50 6.25
CA SER A 893 -4.41 -26.53 7.71
C SER A 893 -3.91 -25.27 8.42
N THR A 894 -4.66 -24.83 9.44
CA THR A 894 -4.24 -23.78 10.38
C THR A 894 -3.23 -24.26 11.42
N GLN A 895 -2.98 -25.58 11.51
CA GLN A 895 -2.10 -26.17 12.50
C GLN A 895 -0.63 -26.11 12.06
N ARG A 896 0.18 -25.37 12.83
CA ARG A 896 1.65 -25.30 12.64
C ARG A 896 2.29 -26.65 12.97
N LYS A 897 3.05 -27.22 12.03
CA LYS A 897 3.89 -28.40 12.24
C LYS A 897 5.35 -27.94 12.42
N TYR A 898 5.81 -27.98 13.66
CA TYR A 898 7.22 -27.76 13.97
C TYR A 898 8.06 -29.00 13.57
N ILE A 899 9.29 -28.74 13.13
CA ILE A 899 10.33 -29.73 12.84
C ILE A 899 11.58 -29.31 13.62
N THR A 900 12.29 -30.28 14.18
CA THR A 900 13.51 -30.09 14.97
C THR A 900 14.58 -31.06 14.51
N SER A 901 15.77 -30.56 14.20
CA SER A 901 16.96 -31.36 13.86
C SER A 901 18.13 -31.00 14.78
N ILE A 902 18.99 -31.96 15.10
CA ILE A 902 20.19 -31.74 15.93
C ILE A 902 21.41 -32.22 15.15
N TYR A 903 22.45 -31.39 15.10
CA TYR A 903 23.70 -31.70 14.42
C TYR A 903 24.85 -31.79 15.46
N PRO A 904 25.66 -32.86 15.47
CA PRO A 904 25.36 -34.17 14.87
C PRO A 904 24.13 -34.83 15.55
N ASP A 905 23.49 -35.78 14.87
CA ASP A 905 22.30 -36.46 15.38
C ASP A 905 22.56 -37.15 16.73
N GLY A 906 21.57 -37.08 17.63
CA GLY A 906 21.65 -37.69 18.96
C GLY A 906 22.62 -37.00 19.93
N ALA A 907 23.29 -35.91 19.55
CA ALA A 907 24.13 -35.13 20.46
C ALA A 907 23.34 -34.67 21.69
N GLN A 908 23.96 -34.77 22.87
CA GLN A 908 23.41 -34.19 24.10
C GLN A 908 23.80 -32.71 24.21
N GLY A 909 23.00 -31.94 24.95
CA GLY A 909 23.23 -30.51 25.13
C GLY A 909 24.56 -30.19 25.84
N PRO A 910 25.12 -28.99 25.60
CA PRO A 910 24.35 -27.82 25.18
C PRO A 910 24.50 -27.42 23.71
N HIS A 911 23.39 -26.99 23.12
CA HIS A 911 23.28 -26.68 21.69
C HIS A 911 23.25 -25.17 21.40
N TYR A 912 23.80 -24.78 20.25
CA TYR A 912 23.55 -23.47 19.63
C TYR A 912 22.24 -23.49 18.84
N GLY A 913 21.32 -22.58 19.17
CA GLY A 913 19.97 -22.57 18.58
C GLY A 913 19.87 -21.81 17.25
N PHE A 914 19.27 -22.43 16.25
CA PHE A 914 18.96 -21.84 14.95
C PHE A 914 17.45 -21.92 14.71
N TYR A 915 16.85 -20.86 14.17
CA TYR A 915 15.46 -20.86 13.72
C TYR A 915 15.40 -20.65 12.21
N TYR A 916 14.85 -21.63 11.48
CA TYR A 916 14.74 -21.62 10.03
C TYR A 916 13.33 -21.23 9.56
N VAL A 917 13.21 -20.01 9.04
CA VAL A 917 11.98 -19.43 8.51
C VAL A 917 11.79 -19.87 7.06
N GLN A 918 10.95 -20.89 6.83
CA GLN A 918 10.80 -21.54 5.52
C GLN A 918 10.35 -20.57 4.42
N ASN A 919 9.36 -19.71 4.70
CA ASN A 919 8.78 -18.80 3.70
C ASN A 919 9.77 -17.78 3.13
N SER A 920 10.83 -17.44 3.88
CA SER A 920 11.93 -16.56 3.45
C SER A 920 13.25 -17.31 3.25
N ARG A 921 13.28 -18.63 3.45
CA ARG A 921 14.46 -19.50 3.44
C ARG A 921 15.64 -18.94 4.26
N HIS A 922 15.34 -18.42 5.45
CA HIS A 922 16.27 -17.61 6.24
C HIS A 922 16.52 -18.18 7.64
N TYR A 923 17.78 -18.13 8.09
CA TYR A 923 18.20 -18.54 9.44
C TYR A 923 18.34 -17.34 10.38
N MET A 924 17.75 -17.44 11.56
CA MET A 924 17.88 -16.50 12.69
C MET A 924 18.47 -17.22 13.91
N PRO A 925 19.12 -16.50 14.86
CA PRO A 925 19.53 -17.11 16.11
C PRO A 925 18.31 -17.40 16.98
N LEU A 926 18.34 -18.55 17.64
CA LEU A 926 17.37 -18.96 18.65
C LEU A 926 18.08 -18.99 20.01
N TYR A 927 17.60 -18.17 20.93
CA TYR A 927 17.96 -18.20 22.35
C TYR A 927 16.69 -18.50 23.18
N PHE A 928 16.91 -18.92 24.42
CA PHE A 928 15.89 -19.17 25.44
C PHE A 928 16.18 -18.21 26.63
#